data_AF-A0A1G2YAN5-F1
#
_entry.id   AF-A0A1G2YAN5-F1
#
_cell.length_a   1.000
_cell.length_b   1.000
_cell.length_c   1.000
_cell.angle_alpha   90.00
_cell.angle_beta   90.00
_cell.angle_gamma   90.00
#
_symmetry.space_group_name_H-M   'P 1'
#
loop_
_entity.id
_entity.type
_entity.pdbx_description
1 polymer ?
#
loop_
_entity_poly.entity_id
_entity_poly.type
_entity_poly.pdbx_seq_one_letter_code
_entity_poly.pdbx_strand_id
1 'polypeptide(L)'
;MKLIGIMVILAASLCAGAYDVNNVRFKGDSTNQVNSVFIDNGSFDVETAGGKFKFIAPNELQIYGGPGSNKLLLGAIIFDKIVKLEKAEDNNDNVLFWSEDFNLGIHCDSTIVIASKRQLNIKFKGDYAINASNNQLVEKKTGLTITNVGQIKNLNSKSVNTLTTSNQVTTVKIENVLAKVTVSVIPSYERVLQGDLDFAFSDKAEISAAKNETESFQIVVANKNSVDIGPVQFAFNDWKYVGNGQPGALPVIIAFREHYVPITKASHLLKSRLGNYPDALVPFINPYTGMPVSVAAVEINSKSSQGYWFDVSIPADAIAGQYSCLMSVRTNNQIIASIPVTLTVWDFQLPSEPSLKTYFGDIKDISWSHGLKTDTASYNLLVKQYQRMLRDHCIMTVFQKFPQKFDSTGAAIFTKQYLDELRAFKAEFSSFFFRVPGFYSTMANASKLPGYLKSYNELLIANPWIGTGYVYFDEPGTKEYYNEIIKYGEAIHKYAHKTIKLLVTEQIKPQESSWPSMAGSVDIWVPSWELADVKDIVDRQKAGDEVWSYSALTHPGVTNWLLDSSLLEYRIPAWFTYSLNLKGLLYWQTTAWARKDDSGKPTNVNPWANAATYEAGGKKWNGEGSLLYPGKYAGIDGPLASIRLKIIRDSIEDFEYFIMAQNRGDASCVRDVIKTVASSFNLYSVKAKDYVDARAELARMIIE
;
A
#
# COMPACT_ATOMS: atom_id res chain seq x y z
N MET A 1 38.92 -27.67 -43.29
CA MET A 1 37.52 -28.11 -43.05
C MET A 1 36.92 -27.18 -42.01
N LYS A 2 35.95 -26.34 -42.36
CA LYS A 2 35.16 -25.63 -41.36
C LYS A 2 34.22 -26.65 -40.72
N LEU A 3 34.43 -26.99 -39.45
CA LEU A 3 33.41 -27.66 -38.65
C LEU A 3 32.15 -26.78 -38.69
N ILE A 4 30.99 -27.40 -38.97
CA ILE A 4 29.70 -26.76 -38.69
C ILE A 4 29.70 -26.52 -37.17
N GLY A 5 29.59 -25.27 -36.75
CA GLY A 5 29.77 -24.90 -35.35
C GLY A 5 28.67 -25.49 -34.47
N ILE A 6 29.03 -26.36 -33.53
CA ILE A 6 28.11 -26.82 -32.49
C ILE A 6 28.10 -25.75 -31.39
N MET A 7 26.89 -25.32 -30.99
CA MET A 7 26.70 -24.31 -29.95
C MET A 7 25.92 -24.89 -28.77
N VAL A 8 26.46 -24.74 -27.56
CA VAL A 8 25.76 -25.09 -26.32
C VAL A 8 25.26 -23.82 -25.66
N ILE A 9 23.99 -23.80 -25.31
CA ILE A 9 23.29 -22.68 -24.71
C ILE A 9 22.84 -23.08 -23.31
N LEU A 10 23.29 -22.31 -22.31
CA LEU A 10 22.89 -22.51 -20.91
C LEU A 10 21.85 -21.46 -20.50
N ALA A 11 20.71 -21.91 -19.99
CA ALA A 11 19.63 -21.08 -19.47
C ALA A 11 19.18 -21.56 -18.08
N ALA A 12 18.91 -20.62 -17.18
CA ALA A 12 18.21 -20.93 -15.93
C ALA A 12 16.69 -20.87 -16.17
N SER A 13 15.99 -21.96 -15.86
CA SER A 13 14.54 -21.93 -15.73
C SER A 13 14.18 -21.35 -14.35
N LEU A 14 13.24 -20.43 -14.37
CA LEU A 14 12.81 -19.64 -13.22
C LEU A 14 11.32 -19.95 -12.94
N CYS A 15 10.90 -21.22 -12.83
CA CYS A 15 9.57 -21.61 -12.33
C CYS A 15 9.64 -22.98 -11.65
N ALA A 16 8.83 -23.16 -10.62
CA ALA A 16 8.52 -24.45 -10.01
C ALA A 16 7.38 -25.22 -10.73
N GLY A 17 6.83 -24.68 -11.82
CA GLY A 17 5.81 -25.33 -12.64
C GLY A 17 6.12 -25.19 -14.12
N ALA A 18 6.28 -26.32 -14.80
CA ALA A 18 6.29 -26.52 -16.26
C ALA A 18 6.83 -25.35 -17.12
N TYR A 19 8.15 -25.29 -17.31
CA TYR A 19 8.66 -24.76 -18.58
C TYR A 19 8.58 -25.87 -19.62
N ASP A 20 7.80 -25.60 -20.66
CA ASP A 20 7.88 -26.32 -21.91
C ASP A 20 9.07 -25.76 -22.71
N VAL A 21 9.96 -26.63 -23.17
CA VAL A 21 11.14 -26.27 -23.99
C VAL A 21 10.73 -25.56 -25.28
N ASN A 22 9.44 -25.68 -25.66
CA ASN A 22 8.79 -24.97 -26.77
C ASN A 22 8.86 -23.43 -26.71
N ASN A 23 9.17 -22.82 -25.56
CA ASN A 23 9.31 -21.35 -25.44
C ASN A 23 10.72 -20.83 -25.76
N VAL A 24 11.70 -21.70 -26.00
CA VAL A 24 12.98 -21.31 -26.63
C VAL A 24 12.86 -21.59 -28.13
N ARG A 25 12.00 -20.82 -28.82
CA ARG A 25 11.97 -20.84 -30.29
C ARG A 25 13.18 -20.06 -30.82
N PHE A 26 14.22 -20.79 -31.22
CA PHE A 26 15.06 -20.30 -32.31
C PHE A 26 14.28 -20.50 -33.61
N LYS A 27 14.18 -19.45 -34.42
CA LYS A 27 13.70 -19.56 -35.80
C LYS A 27 14.67 -20.49 -36.52
N GLY A 28 14.34 -21.77 -36.64
CA GLY A 28 15.02 -22.69 -37.53
C GLY A 28 14.69 -22.28 -38.96
N ASP A 29 15.72 -21.87 -39.71
CA ASP A 29 15.65 -21.71 -41.15
C ASP A 29 15.27 -23.08 -41.75
N SER A 30 14.19 -23.11 -42.52
CA SER A 30 13.38 -24.28 -42.85
C SER A 30 14.01 -25.23 -43.88
N THR A 31 15.26 -25.66 -43.66
CA THR A 31 15.99 -26.53 -44.60
C THR A 31 16.69 -27.74 -43.98
N ASN A 32 16.89 -27.81 -42.65
CA ASN A 32 17.55 -28.94 -41.97
C ASN A 32 16.59 -29.65 -41.01
N GLN A 33 16.71 -30.98 -40.89
CA GLN A 33 15.93 -31.82 -39.97
C GLN A 33 16.86 -32.61 -39.03
N VAL A 34 16.30 -33.11 -37.92
CA VAL A 34 16.93 -34.14 -37.10
C VAL A 34 17.01 -35.43 -37.93
N ASN A 35 18.20 -36.03 -38.02
CA ASN A 35 18.46 -37.19 -38.88
C ASN A 35 18.03 -38.51 -38.23
N SER A 36 18.22 -38.67 -36.92
CA SER A 36 17.75 -39.84 -36.18
C SER A 36 17.65 -39.58 -34.67
N VAL A 37 16.75 -40.31 -34.01
CA VAL A 37 16.51 -40.27 -32.57
C VAL A 37 16.35 -41.69 -32.05
N PHE A 38 17.14 -42.08 -31.07
CA PHE A 38 17.01 -43.32 -30.32
C PHE A 38 16.95 -43.03 -28.84
N ILE A 39 16.00 -43.63 -28.13
CA ILE A 39 15.81 -43.44 -26.69
C ILE A 39 15.65 -44.82 -26.06
N ASP A 40 16.48 -45.14 -25.07
CA ASP A 40 16.45 -46.41 -24.35
C ASP A 40 16.93 -46.23 -22.90
N ASN A 41 16.18 -46.76 -21.94
CA ASN A 41 16.54 -46.82 -20.51
C ASN A 41 17.13 -45.52 -19.94
N GLY A 42 16.49 -44.37 -20.19
CA GLY A 42 16.93 -43.06 -19.70
C GLY A 42 18.17 -42.49 -20.40
N SER A 43 18.68 -43.18 -21.42
CA SER A 43 19.72 -42.74 -22.34
C SER A 43 19.10 -42.35 -23.69
N PHE A 44 19.80 -41.51 -24.46
CA PHE A 44 19.39 -41.21 -25.82
C PHE A 44 20.58 -41.03 -26.75
N ASP A 45 20.32 -41.16 -28.05
CA ASP A 45 21.21 -40.85 -29.15
C ASP A 45 20.44 -40.02 -30.19
N VAL A 46 20.84 -38.76 -30.38
CA VAL A 46 20.23 -37.84 -31.35
C VAL A 46 21.28 -37.42 -32.37
N GLU A 47 20.94 -37.54 -33.65
CA GLU A 47 21.81 -37.15 -34.74
C GLU A 47 21.20 -36.03 -35.57
N THR A 48 21.99 -34.99 -35.86
CA THR A 48 21.64 -33.86 -36.72
C THR A 48 22.60 -33.78 -37.91
N ALA A 49 22.34 -32.85 -38.84
CA ALA A 49 23.22 -32.61 -39.98
C ALA A 49 24.67 -32.24 -39.58
N GLY A 50 24.85 -31.55 -38.45
CA GLY A 50 26.16 -31.08 -37.98
C GLY A 50 26.76 -31.85 -36.79
N GLY A 51 25.95 -32.59 -36.03
CA GLY A 51 26.38 -33.18 -34.75
C GLY A 51 25.69 -34.49 -34.41
N LYS A 52 26.24 -35.19 -33.41
CA LYS A 52 25.63 -36.37 -32.78
C LYS A 52 25.75 -36.23 -31.27
N PHE A 53 24.68 -36.55 -30.56
CA PHE A 53 24.51 -36.22 -29.16
C PHE A 53 24.04 -37.46 -28.41
N LYS A 54 24.92 -38.00 -27.57
CA LYS A 54 24.65 -39.23 -26.84
C LYS A 54 24.56 -38.95 -25.35
N PHE A 55 23.38 -39.07 -24.78
CA PHE A 55 23.21 -39.04 -23.34
C PHE A 55 23.39 -40.44 -22.76
N ILE A 56 24.39 -40.57 -21.91
CA ILE A 56 24.70 -41.77 -21.15
C ILE A 56 24.17 -41.54 -19.73
N ALA A 57 23.08 -42.24 -19.40
CA ALA A 57 22.57 -42.24 -18.05
C ALA A 57 23.65 -42.70 -17.05
N PRO A 58 23.74 -42.12 -15.85
CA PRO A 58 22.76 -41.19 -15.29
C PRO A 58 23.02 -39.71 -15.56
N ASN A 59 24.17 -39.28 -16.10
CA ASN A 59 24.55 -37.86 -15.99
C ASN A 59 25.58 -37.33 -17.00
N GLU A 60 25.84 -38.01 -18.11
CA GLU A 60 26.84 -37.55 -19.10
C GLU A 60 26.20 -37.36 -20.48
N LEU A 61 26.31 -36.16 -21.05
CA LEU A 61 25.97 -35.87 -22.46
C LEU A 61 27.24 -35.73 -23.28
N GLN A 62 27.48 -36.67 -24.18
CA GLN A 62 28.60 -36.67 -25.11
C GLN A 62 28.23 -35.97 -26.42
N ILE A 63 29.10 -35.09 -26.87
CA ILE A 63 28.89 -34.23 -28.04
C ILE A 63 29.90 -34.62 -29.11
N TYR A 64 29.41 -35.06 -30.26
CA TYR A 64 30.21 -35.47 -31.39
C TYR A 64 29.96 -34.55 -32.59
N GLY A 65 30.99 -34.32 -33.41
CA GLY A 65 30.88 -33.53 -34.64
C GLY A 65 31.99 -33.83 -35.63
N GLY A 66 31.82 -33.35 -36.86
CA GLY A 66 32.66 -33.70 -37.99
C GLY A 66 31.82 -34.09 -39.21
N PRO A 67 32.40 -34.12 -40.42
CA PRO A 67 31.64 -34.36 -41.65
C PRO A 67 31.32 -35.83 -41.87
N GLY A 68 30.13 -36.09 -42.44
CA GLY A 68 29.67 -37.43 -42.78
C GLY A 68 29.39 -38.29 -41.55
N SER A 69 29.54 -39.62 -41.69
CA SER A 69 29.31 -40.61 -40.62
C SER A 69 30.46 -40.71 -39.61
N ASN A 70 31.63 -40.12 -39.89
CA ASN A 70 32.81 -40.14 -39.01
C ASN A 70 32.81 -38.95 -38.05
N LYS A 71 31.91 -38.97 -37.06
CA LYS A 71 31.81 -37.94 -36.02
C LYS A 71 32.81 -38.21 -34.88
N LEU A 72 33.63 -37.23 -34.54
CA LEU A 72 34.61 -37.29 -33.45
C LEU A 72 34.01 -36.70 -32.17
N LEU A 73 34.39 -37.23 -31.00
CA LEU A 73 34.00 -36.66 -29.71
C LEU A 73 34.63 -35.28 -29.56
N LEU A 74 33.82 -34.23 -29.54
CA LEU A 74 34.27 -32.85 -29.35
C LEU A 74 34.35 -32.49 -27.87
N GLY A 75 33.49 -33.08 -27.03
CA GLY A 75 33.46 -32.83 -25.61
C GLY A 75 32.35 -33.60 -24.91
N ALA A 76 32.31 -33.50 -23.59
CA ALA A 76 31.23 -34.06 -22.78
C ALA A 76 30.80 -33.10 -21.69
N ILE A 77 29.49 -33.07 -21.45
CA ILE A 77 28.82 -32.33 -20.39
C ILE A 77 28.49 -33.32 -19.28
N ILE A 78 28.99 -33.09 -18.07
CA ILE A 78 28.67 -33.89 -16.89
C ILE A 78 27.77 -33.07 -15.98
N PHE A 79 26.61 -33.64 -15.66
CA PHE A 79 25.70 -33.11 -14.66
C PHE A 79 26.11 -33.62 -13.27
N ASP A 80 26.08 -32.75 -12.27
CA ASP A 80 26.39 -33.09 -10.88
C ASP A 80 25.29 -33.92 -10.19
N LYS A 81 24.12 -34.05 -10.84
CA LYS A 81 22.97 -34.82 -10.38
C LYS A 81 22.66 -35.97 -11.32
N ILE A 82 21.97 -36.99 -10.78
CA ILE A 82 21.37 -38.08 -11.58
C ILE A 82 20.20 -37.49 -12.37
N VAL A 83 20.25 -37.63 -13.69
CA VAL A 83 19.21 -37.19 -14.62
C VAL A 83 18.29 -38.36 -14.91
N LYS A 84 17.02 -38.21 -14.54
CA LYS A 84 15.95 -39.13 -14.94
C LYS A 84 15.10 -38.45 -16.00
N LEU A 85 15.15 -38.96 -17.23
CA LEU A 85 14.31 -38.47 -18.31
C LEU A 85 12.88 -38.95 -18.09
N GLU A 86 11.95 -38.00 -17.90
CA GLU A 86 10.52 -38.25 -17.66
C GLU A 86 9.76 -38.39 -18.97
N LYS A 87 10.16 -37.60 -19.97
CA LYS A 87 9.47 -37.48 -21.26
C LYS A 87 10.48 -37.08 -22.34
N ALA A 88 10.21 -37.49 -23.57
CA ALA A 88 10.84 -36.95 -24.77
C ALA A 88 9.78 -36.69 -25.86
N GLU A 89 10.02 -35.67 -26.68
CA GLU A 89 9.21 -35.33 -27.86
C GLU A 89 10.14 -35.00 -29.02
N ASP A 90 9.77 -35.45 -30.20
CA ASP A 90 10.45 -35.17 -31.46
C ASP A 90 9.46 -34.49 -32.40
N ASN A 91 9.87 -33.36 -32.96
CA ASN A 91 9.06 -32.49 -33.81
C ASN A 91 9.76 -32.22 -35.15
N ASN A 92 10.69 -33.09 -35.59
CA ASN A 92 11.55 -33.00 -36.78
C ASN A 92 12.56 -31.85 -36.79
N ASP A 93 12.20 -30.68 -36.25
CA ASP A 93 13.08 -29.51 -36.15
C ASP A 93 13.98 -29.56 -34.90
N ASN A 94 13.54 -30.29 -33.87
CA ASN A 94 14.26 -30.49 -32.62
C ASN A 94 13.76 -31.72 -31.87
N VAL A 95 14.56 -32.15 -30.90
CA VAL A 95 14.21 -33.18 -29.92
C VAL A 95 14.28 -32.56 -28.53
N LEU A 96 13.22 -32.75 -27.76
CA LEU A 96 13.05 -32.18 -26.42
C LEU A 96 13.03 -33.30 -25.38
N PHE A 97 13.71 -33.07 -24.26
CA PHE A 97 13.79 -33.98 -23.13
C PHE A 97 13.46 -33.26 -21.83
N TRP A 98 12.63 -33.88 -20.99
CA TRP A 98 12.24 -33.34 -19.68
C TRP A 98 12.80 -34.22 -18.57
N SER A 99 13.29 -33.58 -17.50
CA SER A 99 13.68 -34.24 -16.24
C SER A 99 13.25 -33.41 -15.04
N GLU A 100 13.34 -33.97 -13.83
CA GLU A 100 13.02 -33.25 -12.59
C GLU A 100 13.87 -31.97 -12.41
N ASP A 101 15.17 -32.03 -12.72
CA ASP A 101 16.12 -30.95 -12.42
C ASP A 101 16.33 -29.96 -13.59
N PHE A 102 16.14 -30.38 -14.85
CA PHE A 102 16.29 -29.53 -16.03
C PHE A 102 15.54 -30.08 -17.26
N ASN A 103 15.37 -29.24 -18.28
CA ASN A 103 14.98 -29.69 -19.61
C ASN A 103 16.15 -29.50 -20.60
N LEU A 104 16.19 -30.35 -21.63
CA LEU A 104 17.23 -30.35 -22.65
C LEU A 104 16.59 -30.32 -24.04
N GLY A 105 17.05 -29.43 -24.91
CA GLY A 105 16.64 -29.37 -26.32
C GLY A 105 17.84 -29.56 -27.24
N ILE A 106 17.67 -30.33 -28.31
CA ILE A 106 18.66 -30.53 -29.38
C ILE A 106 18.00 -30.13 -30.69
N HIS A 107 18.51 -29.08 -31.33
CA HIS A 107 17.94 -28.51 -32.55
C HIS A 107 18.65 -29.04 -33.81
N CYS A 108 17.96 -29.03 -34.96
CA CYS A 108 18.47 -29.54 -36.24
C CYS A 108 19.76 -28.85 -36.73
N ASP A 109 20.02 -27.62 -36.28
CA ASP A 109 21.25 -26.86 -36.54
C ASP A 109 22.43 -27.27 -35.62
N SER A 110 22.24 -28.29 -34.78
CA SER A 110 23.21 -28.77 -33.77
C SER A 110 23.35 -27.85 -32.55
N THR A 111 22.38 -26.97 -32.30
CA THR A 111 22.31 -26.20 -31.05
C THR A 111 21.75 -27.06 -29.91
N ILE A 112 22.44 -27.06 -28.76
CA ILE A 112 21.96 -27.66 -27.50
C ILE A 112 21.46 -26.56 -26.58
N VAL A 113 20.27 -26.71 -26.01
CA VAL A 113 19.72 -25.81 -24.97
C VAL A 113 19.52 -26.59 -23.68
N ILE A 114 20.13 -26.14 -22.58
CA ILE A 114 19.93 -26.70 -21.23
C ILE A 114 19.19 -25.65 -20.39
N ALA A 115 18.00 -26.00 -19.90
CA ALA A 115 17.14 -25.13 -19.08
C ALA A 115 16.97 -25.70 -17.67
N SER A 116 17.70 -25.17 -16.67
CA SER A 116 17.73 -25.74 -15.31
C SER A 116 16.53 -25.33 -14.45
N LYS A 117 15.71 -26.27 -13.96
CA LYS A 117 14.56 -25.99 -13.06
C LYS A 117 15.00 -25.69 -11.62
N ARG A 118 16.19 -26.15 -11.24
CA ARG A 118 16.83 -25.96 -9.91
C ARG A 118 18.29 -25.59 -10.10
N GLN A 119 19.01 -25.33 -9.01
CA GLN A 119 20.48 -25.16 -9.07
C GLN A 119 21.12 -26.41 -9.68
N LEU A 120 21.99 -26.20 -10.67
CA LEU A 120 22.66 -27.24 -11.45
C LEU A 120 24.14 -26.87 -11.61
N ASN A 121 25.06 -27.78 -11.27
CA ASN A 121 26.47 -27.62 -11.61
C ASN A 121 26.80 -28.46 -12.83
N ILE A 122 27.25 -27.81 -13.89
CA ILE A 122 27.62 -28.47 -15.14
C ILE A 122 29.13 -28.43 -15.28
N LYS A 123 29.74 -29.59 -15.50
CA LYS A 123 31.17 -29.71 -15.79
C LYS A 123 31.38 -30.01 -17.26
N PHE A 124 32.24 -29.24 -17.90
CA PHE A 124 32.66 -29.48 -19.27
C PHE A 124 34.04 -30.15 -19.26
N LYS A 125 34.14 -31.34 -19.86
CA LYS A 125 35.43 -31.99 -20.14
C LYS A 125 36.03 -31.39 -21.42
N GLY A 126 37.22 -30.80 -21.32
CA GLY A 126 37.93 -30.18 -22.46
C GLY A 126 38.80 -28.99 -22.06
N ASP A 127 39.66 -28.51 -22.96
CA ASP A 127 40.51 -27.33 -22.70
C ASP A 127 39.83 -26.08 -23.28
N TYR A 128 39.07 -25.39 -22.44
CA TYR A 128 38.29 -24.21 -22.84
C TYR A 128 39.04 -22.90 -22.55
N ALA A 129 39.00 -21.97 -23.51
CA ALA A 129 39.40 -20.59 -23.34
C ALA A 129 38.15 -19.70 -23.16
N ILE A 130 38.25 -18.68 -22.31
CA ILE A 130 37.20 -17.67 -22.12
C ILE A 130 37.39 -16.58 -23.18
N ASN A 131 36.36 -16.33 -23.99
CA ASN A 131 36.26 -15.12 -24.80
C ASN A 131 35.53 -14.04 -24.00
N ALA A 132 36.30 -13.13 -23.39
CA ALA A 132 35.76 -12.09 -22.50
C ALA A 132 34.86 -11.05 -23.21
N SER A 133 34.96 -10.91 -24.53
CA SER A 133 34.20 -9.91 -25.29
C SER A 133 32.71 -10.26 -25.44
N ASN A 134 32.36 -11.54 -25.38
CA ASN A 134 30.99 -12.04 -25.60
C ASN A 134 30.58 -13.14 -24.60
N ASN A 135 31.38 -13.34 -23.55
CA ASN A 135 31.14 -14.29 -22.47
C ASN A 135 30.94 -15.75 -22.95
N GLN A 136 31.66 -16.14 -24.01
CA GLN A 136 31.65 -17.50 -24.54
C GLN A 136 32.85 -18.31 -24.03
N LEU A 137 32.65 -19.62 -23.82
CA LEU A 137 33.75 -20.58 -23.70
C LEU A 137 33.96 -21.25 -25.05
N VAL A 138 35.20 -21.28 -25.53
CA VAL A 138 35.55 -21.96 -26.78
C VAL A 138 36.58 -23.03 -26.47
N GLU A 139 36.27 -24.29 -26.80
CA GLU A 139 37.21 -25.39 -26.66
C GLU A 139 38.34 -25.24 -27.69
N LYS A 140 39.59 -25.23 -27.22
CA LYS A 140 40.76 -24.81 -28.01
C LYS A 140 41.06 -25.73 -29.20
N LYS A 141 40.73 -27.02 -29.12
CA LYS A 141 41.05 -28.01 -30.15
C LYS A 141 39.93 -28.19 -31.18
N THR A 142 38.69 -28.08 -30.73
CA THR A 142 37.49 -28.49 -31.46
C THR A 142 36.64 -27.30 -31.89
N GLY A 143 36.82 -26.13 -31.26
CA GLY A 143 36.01 -24.94 -31.51
C GLY A 143 34.57 -25.03 -30.97
N LEU A 144 34.26 -26.04 -30.14
CA LEU A 144 32.97 -26.14 -29.45
C LEU A 144 32.72 -24.87 -28.64
N THR A 145 31.63 -24.18 -28.94
CA THR A 145 31.32 -22.88 -28.33
C THR A 145 30.17 -23.04 -27.33
N ILE A 146 30.38 -22.62 -26.09
CA ILE A 146 29.37 -22.55 -25.05
C ILE A 146 29.04 -21.08 -24.81
N THR A 147 27.78 -20.72 -25.01
CA THR A 147 27.28 -19.35 -24.85
C THR A 147 26.27 -19.30 -23.71
N ASN A 148 26.35 -18.26 -22.89
CA ASN A 148 25.35 -17.95 -21.88
C ASN A 148 24.21 -17.10 -22.51
N VAL A 149 22.94 -17.44 -22.27
CA VAL A 149 21.77 -16.69 -22.81
C VAL A 149 21.62 -15.29 -22.20
N GLY A 150 22.44 -14.90 -21.22
CA GLY A 150 22.37 -13.58 -20.59
C GLY A 150 22.53 -12.36 -21.51
N GLN A 151 22.79 -12.52 -22.82
CA GLN A 151 22.90 -11.42 -23.79
C GLN A 151 22.28 -11.67 -25.18
N ILE A 152 21.36 -12.63 -25.35
CA ILE A 152 20.52 -12.59 -26.55
C ILE A 152 19.53 -11.43 -26.35
N LYS A 153 19.59 -10.42 -27.23
CA LYS A 153 18.93 -9.09 -27.18
C LYS A 153 17.44 -9.02 -26.78
N ASN A 154 16.75 -10.15 -26.53
CA ASN A 154 15.34 -10.24 -26.17
C ASN A 154 15.04 -10.96 -24.83
N LEU A 155 16.05 -11.36 -24.04
CA LEU A 155 15.84 -12.02 -22.74
C LEU A 155 16.61 -11.29 -21.62
N ASN A 156 15.97 -10.34 -20.96
CA ASN A 156 16.50 -9.63 -19.78
C ASN A 156 16.41 -10.51 -18.52
N SER A 157 17.24 -11.55 -18.40
CA SER A 157 17.37 -12.33 -17.16
C SER A 157 18.83 -12.57 -16.79
N LYS A 158 19.29 -11.93 -15.70
CA LYS A 158 20.61 -12.18 -15.11
C LYS A 158 20.58 -13.49 -14.31
N SER A 159 20.82 -14.63 -14.96
CA SER A 159 21.30 -15.82 -14.24
C SER A 159 22.77 -15.60 -13.86
N VAL A 160 23.09 -15.62 -12.57
CA VAL A 160 24.49 -15.51 -12.10
C VAL A 160 25.17 -16.84 -12.31
N ASN A 161 26.11 -16.89 -13.24
CA ASN A 161 26.94 -18.06 -13.47
C ASN A 161 28.36 -17.78 -12.98
N THR A 162 28.84 -18.54 -12.00
CA THR A 162 30.24 -18.48 -11.56
C THR A 162 31.06 -19.50 -12.36
N LEU A 163 32.17 -19.05 -12.93
CA LEU A 163 33.10 -19.87 -13.70
C LEU A 163 34.33 -20.21 -12.86
N THR A 164 34.67 -21.50 -12.79
CA THR A 164 35.94 -21.97 -12.21
C THR A 164 36.58 -22.99 -13.14
N THR A 165 37.87 -22.83 -13.42
CA THR A 165 38.67 -23.73 -14.25
C THR A 165 39.75 -24.40 -13.41
N SER A 166 39.78 -25.73 -13.41
CA SER A 166 40.85 -26.53 -12.79
C SER A 166 41.04 -27.83 -13.56
N ASN A 167 42.27 -28.20 -13.90
CA ASN A 167 42.63 -29.50 -14.50
C ASN A 167 41.76 -29.95 -15.69
N GLN A 168 41.65 -29.14 -16.77
CA GLN A 168 40.88 -29.46 -17.99
C GLN A 168 39.38 -29.74 -17.75
N VAL A 169 38.84 -29.25 -16.62
CA VAL A 169 37.42 -29.24 -16.31
C VAL A 169 37.00 -27.81 -16.01
N THR A 170 36.03 -27.32 -16.78
CA THR A 170 35.37 -26.03 -16.53
C THR A 170 34.04 -26.30 -15.84
N THR A 171 33.84 -25.75 -14.64
CA THR A 171 32.55 -25.84 -13.93
C THR A 171 31.76 -24.55 -14.13
N VAL A 172 30.52 -24.69 -14.62
CA VAL A 172 29.52 -23.63 -14.69
C VAL A 172 28.45 -23.92 -13.65
N LYS A 173 28.31 -23.03 -12.67
CA LYS A 173 27.19 -23.07 -11.72
C LYS A 173 26.03 -22.28 -12.29
N ILE A 174 24.85 -22.89 -12.43
CA ILE A 174 23.62 -22.19 -12.82
C ILE A 174 22.76 -22.03 -11.56
N GLU A 175 22.58 -20.80 -11.09
CA GLU A 175 21.72 -20.49 -9.95
C GLU A 175 20.26 -20.21 -10.39
N ASN A 176 19.29 -20.90 -9.78
CA ASN A 176 17.88 -20.53 -9.93
C ASN A 176 17.58 -19.36 -8.98
N VAL A 177 17.55 -18.15 -9.54
CA VAL A 177 17.31 -16.89 -8.82
C VAL A 177 15.95 -16.89 -8.10
N LEU A 178 14.96 -17.68 -8.53
CA LEU A 178 13.67 -17.71 -7.82
C LEU A 178 13.63 -18.60 -6.58
N ALA A 179 14.58 -19.52 -6.41
CA ALA A 179 14.59 -20.42 -5.25
C ALA A 179 14.80 -19.69 -3.91
N LYS A 180 15.22 -18.42 -3.96
CA LYS A 180 15.43 -17.55 -2.79
C LYS A 180 14.49 -16.34 -2.76
N VAL A 181 13.41 -16.37 -3.54
CA VAL A 181 12.32 -15.39 -3.46
C VAL A 181 11.22 -15.97 -2.60
N THR A 182 10.77 -15.23 -1.59
CA THR A 182 9.62 -15.64 -0.76
C THR A 182 8.48 -14.64 -0.96
N VAL A 183 7.26 -15.17 -1.04
CA VAL A 183 6.03 -14.37 -1.09
C VAL A 183 5.21 -14.70 0.14
N SER A 184 4.76 -13.68 0.87
CA SER A 184 3.93 -13.88 2.05
C SER A 184 2.80 -12.86 2.10
N VAL A 185 1.64 -13.32 2.55
CA VAL A 185 0.49 -12.47 2.87
C VAL A 185 0.63 -12.01 4.31
N ILE A 186 0.58 -10.69 4.52
CA ILE A 186 0.61 -10.08 5.85
C ILE A 186 -0.67 -9.29 6.10
N PRO A 187 -1.15 -9.18 7.34
CA PRO A 187 -2.31 -8.36 7.65
C PRO A 187 -2.11 -6.87 7.32
N SER A 188 -3.17 -6.13 7.05
CA SER A 188 -3.14 -4.69 6.71
C SER A 188 -2.52 -3.79 7.79
N TYR A 189 -2.59 -4.20 9.05
CA TYR A 189 -2.09 -3.45 10.22
C TYR A 189 -0.68 -3.86 10.67
N GLU A 190 0.02 -4.67 9.89
CA GLU A 190 1.44 -4.99 10.10
C GLU A 190 2.32 -4.21 9.10
N ARG A 191 3.60 -4.07 9.40
CA ARG A 191 4.58 -3.49 8.47
C ARG A 191 5.82 -4.36 8.39
N VAL A 192 6.34 -4.48 7.17
CA VAL A 192 7.64 -5.09 6.89
C VAL A 192 8.55 -4.01 6.32
N LEU A 193 9.67 -3.73 7.00
CA LEU A 193 10.64 -2.76 6.49
C LEU A 193 11.34 -3.32 5.25
N GLN A 194 11.81 -2.44 4.36
CA GLN A 194 12.40 -2.87 3.08
C GLN A 194 13.61 -3.80 3.24
N GLY A 195 14.33 -3.70 4.36
CA GLY A 195 15.51 -4.53 4.66
C GLY A 195 15.20 -5.84 5.36
N ASP A 196 13.94 -6.09 5.75
CA ASP A 196 13.55 -7.33 6.43
C ASP A 196 13.33 -8.43 5.40
N LEU A 197 13.99 -9.57 5.60
CA LEU A 197 13.95 -10.71 4.67
C LEU A 197 13.37 -11.97 5.31
N ASP A 198 13.42 -12.06 6.64
CA ASP A 198 13.04 -13.26 7.38
C ASP A 198 11.83 -12.93 8.25
N PHE A 199 10.66 -13.22 7.70
CA PHE A 199 9.37 -13.12 8.34
C PHE A 199 8.53 -14.33 7.94
N ALA A 200 7.65 -14.77 8.83
CA ALA A 200 6.78 -15.91 8.60
C ALA A 200 5.33 -15.48 8.81
N PHE A 201 4.58 -15.40 7.72
CA PHE A 201 3.15 -15.11 7.74
C PHE A 201 2.40 -16.17 6.92
N SER A 202 1.30 -15.81 6.29
CA SER A 202 0.40 -16.71 5.57
C SER A 202 0.76 -16.84 4.09
N ASP A 203 0.33 -17.92 3.46
CA ASP A 203 0.32 -18.13 2.00
C ASP A 203 -1.05 -17.87 1.36
N LYS A 204 -2.05 -17.48 2.17
CA LYS A 204 -3.42 -17.13 1.78
C LYS A 204 -3.89 -15.83 2.42
N ALA A 205 -4.79 -15.13 1.74
CA ALA A 205 -5.50 -13.96 2.25
C ALA A 205 -6.93 -14.32 2.64
N GLU A 206 -7.30 -14.01 3.88
CA GLU A 206 -8.64 -14.26 4.44
C GLU A 206 -9.13 -12.96 5.06
N ILE A 207 -10.20 -12.40 4.50
CA ILE A 207 -10.78 -11.13 4.92
C ILE A 207 -12.30 -11.26 5.09
N SER A 208 -12.88 -10.39 5.91
CA SER A 208 -14.32 -10.34 6.14
C SER A 208 -14.80 -8.89 6.23
N ALA A 209 -15.85 -8.55 5.50
CA ALA A 209 -16.35 -7.19 5.37
C ALA A 209 -17.89 -7.17 5.25
N ALA A 210 -18.50 -6.05 5.59
CA ALA A 210 -19.89 -5.73 5.31
C ALA A 210 -20.05 -5.24 3.86
N LYS A 211 -21.30 -5.10 3.42
CA LYS A 211 -21.61 -4.42 2.15
C LYS A 211 -21.27 -2.94 2.27
N ASN A 212 -20.79 -2.31 1.19
CA ASN A 212 -20.37 -0.91 1.18
C ASN A 212 -19.17 -0.61 2.11
N GLU A 213 -18.28 -1.58 2.31
CA GLU A 213 -17.04 -1.46 3.10
C GLU A 213 -15.82 -1.76 2.22
N THR A 214 -14.62 -1.33 2.65
CA THR A 214 -13.36 -1.76 2.03
C THR A 214 -12.44 -2.43 3.04
N GLU A 215 -12.09 -3.69 2.79
CA GLU A 215 -11.10 -4.42 3.58
C GLU A 215 -9.77 -4.57 2.86
N SER A 216 -8.68 -4.67 3.61
CA SER A 216 -7.35 -4.65 3.03
C SER A 216 -6.45 -5.79 3.49
N PHE A 217 -5.51 -6.17 2.63
CA PHE A 217 -4.41 -7.06 2.99
C PHE A 217 -3.14 -6.67 2.22
N GLN A 218 -2.00 -7.22 2.63
CA GLN A 218 -0.71 -6.94 2.02
C GLN A 218 -0.04 -8.21 1.51
N ILE A 219 0.77 -8.09 0.46
CA ILE A 219 1.73 -9.10 0.03
C ILE A 219 3.12 -8.51 0.10
N VAL A 220 4.06 -9.25 0.67
CA VAL A 220 5.47 -8.90 0.64
C VAL A 220 6.22 -9.94 -0.18
N VAL A 221 7.00 -9.45 -1.15
CA VAL A 221 7.94 -10.25 -1.94
C VAL A 221 9.36 -9.95 -1.43
N ALA A 222 9.99 -10.93 -0.77
CA ALA A 222 11.37 -10.79 -0.29
C ALA A 222 12.35 -11.43 -1.27
N ASN A 223 13.31 -10.64 -1.75
CA ASN A 223 14.40 -11.10 -2.60
C ASN A 223 15.64 -11.42 -1.76
N LYS A 224 15.84 -12.70 -1.41
CA LYS A 224 17.01 -13.14 -0.64
C LYS A 224 18.22 -13.46 -1.53
N ASN A 225 18.17 -13.17 -2.83
CA ASN A 225 19.29 -13.37 -3.75
C ASN A 225 20.38 -12.31 -3.58
N SER A 226 21.51 -12.53 -4.25
CA SER A 226 22.58 -11.55 -4.45
C SER A 226 22.41 -10.74 -5.75
N VAL A 227 21.26 -10.88 -6.41
CA VAL A 227 20.90 -10.10 -7.61
C VAL A 227 19.47 -9.60 -7.50
N ASP A 228 19.19 -8.52 -8.22
CA ASP A 228 17.87 -7.93 -8.32
C ASP A 228 16.94 -8.86 -9.11
N ILE A 229 15.64 -8.80 -8.81
CA ILE A 229 14.59 -9.48 -9.58
C ILE A 229 13.70 -8.47 -10.29
N GLY A 230 13.14 -8.88 -11.43
CA GLY A 230 12.32 -8.02 -12.26
C GLY A 230 11.03 -7.58 -11.54
N PRO A 231 10.32 -6.59 -12.10
CA PRO A 231 9.11 -6.06 -11.49
C PRO A 231 8.03 -7.12 -11.25
N VAL A 232 7.32 -6.97 -10.14
CA VAL A 232 6.21 -7.86 -9.79
C VAL A 232 4.93 -7.39 -10.44
N GLN A 233 4.16 -8.34 -10.95
CA GLN A 233 2.85 -8.16 -11.53
C GLN A 233 1.85 -9.09 -10.85
N PHE A 234 0.60 -8.65 -10.78
CA PHE A 234 -0.50 -9.41 -10.20
C PHE A 234 -1.54 -9.69 -11.27
N ALA A 235 -2.05 -10.91 -11.28
CA ALA A 235 -3.19 -11.30 -12.10
C ALA A 235 -4.21 -12.04 -11.24
N PHE A 236 -5.48 -11.69 -11.40
CA PHE A 236 -6.58 -12.26 -10.64
C PHE A 236 -7.50 -13.03 -11.57
N ASN A 237 -7.99 -14.17 -11.10
CA ASN A 237 -9.15 -14.80 -11.71
C ASN A 237 -10.43 -14.11 -11.19
N ASP A 238 -11.53 -14.28 -11.92
CA ASP A 238 -12.83 -13.80 -11.48
C ASP A 238 -13.22 -14.36 -10.11
N TRP A 239 -13.94 -13.56 -9.33
CA TRP A 239 -14.52 -13.99 -8.07
C TRP A 239 -15.51 -15.13 -8.29
N LYS A 240 -15.36 -16.18 -7.49
CA LYS A 240 -16.33 -17.28 -7.37
C LYS A 240 -17.12 -17.10 -6.09
N TYR A 241 -18.41 -16.83 -6.23
CA TYR A 241 -19.36 -16.84 -5.12
C TYR A 241 -19.77 -18.27 -4.76
N VAL A 242 -19.82 -18.57 -3.47
CA VAL A 242 -20.25 -19.86 -2.92
C VAL A 242 -21.64 -19.68 -2.30
N GLY A 243 -22.68 -19.95 -3.09
CA GLY A 243 -24.08 -19.89 -2.65
C GLY A 243 -25.07 -20.24 -3.78
N ASN A 244 -26.36 -20.32 -3.45
CA ASN A 244 -27.41 -20.58 -4.43
C ASN A 244 -27.85 -19.27 -5.10
N GLY A 245 -27.74 -19.18 -6.44
CA GLY A 245 -28.19 -18.01 -7.22
C GLY A 245 -27.08 -17.34 -8.02
N GLN A 246 -27.43 -16.25 -8.72
CA GLN A 246 -26.45 -15.39 -9.39
C GLN A 246 -25.83 -14.45 -8.35
N PRO A 247 -24.49 -14.24 -8.38
CA PRO A 247 -23.90 -13.20 -7.54
C PRO A 247 -24.46 -11.84 -7.97
N GLY A 248 -24.64 -10.93 -7.01
CA GLY A 248 -24.84 -9.50 -7.27
C GLY A 248 -23.58 -8.86 -7.84
N ALA A 249 -23.39 -7.55 -7.64
CA ALA A 249 -22.13 -6.92 -8.00
C ALA A 249 -20.95 -7.58 -7.26
N LEU A 250 -19.87 -7.86 -7.99
CA LEU A 250 -18.71 -8.54 -7.45
C LEU A 250 -17.76 -7.55 -6.74
N PRO A 251 -17.06 -7.99 -5.68
CA PRO A 251 -16.02 -7.19 -5.05
C PRO A 251 -14.93 -6.74 -6.03
N VAL A 252 -14.38 -5.55 -5.82
CA VAL A 252 -13.32 -4.99 -6.67
C VAL A 252 -12.01 -4.97 -5.91
N ILE A 253 -10.95 -5.52 -6.52
CA ILE A 253 -9.59 -5.49 -5.95
C ILE A 253 -8.81 -4.34 -6.61
N ILE A 254 -8.21 -3.47 -5.79
CA ILE A 254 -7.32 -2.39 -6.22
C ILE A 254 -5.93 -2.66 -5.63
N ALA A 255 -4.94 -2.80 -6.51
CA ALA A 255 -3.56 -3.08 -6.13
C ALA A 255 -2.71 -1.80 -6.10
N PHE A 256 -1.85 -1.71 -5.10
CA PHE A 256 -0.88 -0.63 -4.93
C PHE A 256 0.50 -1.20 -4.62
N ARG A 257 1.54 -0.54 -5.13
CA ARG A 257 2.92 -0.72 -4.65
C ARG A 257 3.13 0.16 -3.43
N GLU A 258 3.63 -0.42 -2.35
CA GLU A 258 4.07 0.35 -1.18
C GLU A 258 5.40 1.05 -1.48
N HIS A 259 5.41 2.38 -1.42
CA HIS A 259 6.63 3.16 -1.49
C HIS A 259 7.27 3.24 -0.11
N TYR A 260 8.59 3.03 -0.07
CA TYR A 260 9.35 3.10 1.16
C TYR A 260 9.99 4.47 1.37
N VAL A 261 9.78 5.05 2.54
CA VAL A 261 10.34 6.35 2.95
C VAL A 261 11.45 6.11 4.00
N PRO A 262 12.64 6.72 3.85
CA PRO A 262 13.73 6.51 4.79
C PRO A 262 13.50 7.24 6.12
N ILE A 263 13.66 6.50 7.21
CA ILE A 263 13.71 7.00 8.58
C ILE A 263 15.14 6.86 9.09
N THR A 264 15.85 7.99 9.10
CA THR A 264 17.25 8.09 9.55
C THR A 264 17.38 8.56 10.99
N LYS A 265 16.29 9.11 11.55
CA LYS A 265 16.17 9.48 12.96
C LYS A 265 14.75 9.14 13.41
N ALA A 266 14.62 8.42 14.51
CA ALA A 266 13.33 8.17 15.14
C ALA A 266 12.67 9.49 15.54
N SER A 267 11.35 9.51 15.53
CA SER A 267 10.57 10.63 16.03
C SER A 267 10.92 10.93 17.49
N HIS A 268 10.77 12.19 17.89
CA HIS A 268 11.08 12.64 19.25
C HIS A 268 10.37 11.76 20.28
N LEU A 269 11.06 11.35 21.35
CA LEU A 269 10.57 10.45 22.41
C LEU A 269 10.27 9.00 21.99
N LEU A 270 10.30 8.65 20.70
CA LEU A 270 10.21 7.26 20.26
C LEU A 270 11.59 6.59 20.19
N LYS A 271 11.58 5.26 20.30
CA LYS A 271 12.76 4.39 20.13
C LYS A 271 12.59 3.45 18.94
N SER A 272 11.99 3.97 17.87
CA SER A 272 11.66 3.19 16.68
C SER A 272 12.92 2.76 15.92
N ARG A 273 12.85 1.60 15.29
CA ARG A 273 13.92 1.07 14.44
C ARG A 273 14.14 1.99 13.24
N LEU A 274 15.38 2.29 12.91
CA LEU A 274 15.73 3.03 11.70
C LEU A 274 15.64 2.12 10.46
N GLY A 275 15.29 2.70 9.31
CA GLY A 275 15.19 1.96 8.07
C GLY A 275 14.21 2.59 7.09
N ASN A 276 13.89 1.84 6.04
CA ASN A 276 12.95 2.25 5.00
C ASN A 276 11.56 1.70 5.34
N TYR A 277 10.62 2.60 5.66
CA TYR A 277 9.25 2.28 6.09
C TYR A 277 8.26 2.37 4.93
N PRO A 278 7.40 1.36 4.72
CA PRO A 278 6.35 1.45 3.70
C PRO A 278 5.26 2.43 4.16
N ASP A 279 4.81 3.32 3.26
CA ASP A 279 3.67 4.19 3.57
C ASP A 279 2.89 4.69 2.34
N ALA A 280 3.54 5.31 1.36
CA ALA A 280 2.81 5.86 0.22
C ALA A 280 2.32 4.74 -0.70
N LEU A 281 1.04 4.75 -1.07
CA LEU A 281 0.44 3.73 -1.92
C LEU A 281 0.37 4.21 -3.37
N VAL A 282 1.22 3.64 -4.22
CA VAL A 282 1.26 3.93 -5.66
C VAL A 282 0.35 2.94 -6.39
N PRO A 283 -0.80 3.35 -6.96
CA PRO A 283 -1.69 2.42 -7.63
C PRO A 283 -1.06 1.91 -8.92
N PHE A 284 -1.35 0.67 -9.31
CA PHE A 284 -0.91 0.13 -10.60
C PHE A 284 -1.64 0.76 -11.79
N ILE A 285 -2.87 1.22 -11.57
CA ILE A 285 -3.72 1.88 -12.56
C ILE A 285 -4.05 3.28 -12.05
N ASN A 286 -3.88 4.29 -12.89
CA ASN A 286 -4.21 5.66 -12.55
C ASN A 286 -5.74 5.78 -12.40
N PRO A 287 -6.25 6.19 -11.23
CA PRO A 287 -7.69 6.21 -10.96
C PRO A 287 -8.44 7.26 -11.79
N TYR A 288 -7.75 8.25 -12.37
CA TYR A 288 -8.36 9.31 -13.17
C TYR A 288 -8.33 9.03 -14.67
N THR A 289 -7.35 8.25 -15.15
CA THR A 289 -7.17 8.01 -16.59
C THR A 289 -7.38 6.55 -17.01
N GLY A 290 -7.40 5.60 -16.07
CA GLY A 290 -7.44 4.17 -16.35
C GLY A 290 -6.16 3.60 -16.95
N MET A 291 -5.12 4.42 -17.11
CA MET A 291 -3.85 4.01 -17.71
C MET A 291 -2.89 3.42 -16.66
N PRO A 292 -2.01 2.48 -17.04
CA PRO A 292 -0.98 1.96 -16.14
C PRO A 292 -0.04 3.05 -15.60
N VAL A 293 0.33 2.93 -14.33
CA VAL A 293 1.30 3.82 -13.67
C VAL A 293 2.69 3.21 -13.77
N SER A 294 3.59 3.87 -14.51
CA SER A 294 4.92 3.33 -14.82
C SER A 294 5.78 3.04 -13.59
N VAL A 295 5.70 3.89 -12.56
CA VAL A 295 6.50 3.74 -11.33
C VAL A 295 5.91 2.75 -10.32
N ALA A 296 4.74 2.15 -10.59
CA ALA A 296 4.15 1.12 -9.73
C ALA A 296 4.88 -0.23 -9.89
N ALA A 297 5.43 -0.51 -11.06
CA ALA A 297 6.23 -1.71 -11.32
C ALA A 297 7.73 -1.38 -11.15
N VAL A 298 8.33 -1.88 -10.07
CA VAL A 298 9.77 -1.69 -9.77
C VAL A 298 10.48 -3.01 -9.60
N GLU A 299 11.75 -3.04 -10.00
CA GLU A 299 12.67 -4.12 -9.66
C GLU A 299 12.83 -4.21 -8.14
N ILE A 300 12.97 -5.44 -7.63
CA ILE A 300 13.25 -5.67 -6.20
C ILE A 300 14.73 -5.94 -6.07
N ASN A 301 15.44 -5.03 -5.42
CA ASN A 301 16.87 -5.10 -5.25
C ASN A 301 17.30 -6.40 -4.53
N SER A 302 18.55 -6.80 -4.75
CA SER A 302 19.16 -7.89 -3.99
C SER A 302 19.07 -7.60 -2.48
N LYS A 303 18.73 -8.62 -1.70
CA LYS A 303 18.61 -8.53 -0.24
C LYS A 303 17.63 -7.45 0.25
N SER A 304 16.53 -7.25 -0.47
CA SER A 304 15.43 -6.39 -0.03
C SER A 304 14.05 -7.01 -0.23
N SER A 305 13.07 -6.44 0.44
CA SER A 305 11.65 -6.76 0.30
C SER A 305 10.87 -5.62 -0.35
N GLN A 306 9.78 -5.97 -1.01
CA GLN A 306 8.82 -5.02 -1.58
C GLN A 306 7.40 -5.42 -1.19
N GLY A 307 6.71 -4.51 -0.50
CA GLY A 307 5.31 -4.63 -0.12
C GLY A 307 4.35 -4.16 -1.20
N TYR A 308 3.18 -4.77 -1.21
CA TYR A 308 2.08 -4.47 -2.11
C TYR A 308 0.78 -4.52 -1.31
N TRP A 309 0.00 -3.44 -1.40
CA TRP A 309 -1.26 -3.29 -0.70
C TRP A 309 -2.43 -3.61 -1.63
N PHE A 310 -3.44 -4.28 -1.11
CA PHE A 310 -4.66 -4.62 -1.84
C PHE A 310 -5.86 -4.13 -1.03
N ASP A 311 -6.60 -3.19 -1.61
CA ASP A 311 -7.95 -2.85 -1.15
C ASP A 311 -8.95 -3.79 -1.85
N VAL A 312 -9.87 -4.38 -1.10
CA VAL A 312 -11.03 -5.12 -1.60
C VAL A 312 -12.26 -4.34 -1.21
N SER A 313 -12.89 -3.69 -2.19
CA SER A 313 -14.10 -2.88 -1.99
C SER A 313 -15.35 -3.70 -2.30
N ILE A 314 -16.29 -3.73 -1.36
CA ILE A 314 -17.51 -4.53 -1.43
C ILE A 314 -18.67 -3.62 -1.87
N PRO A 315 -19.30 -3.89 -3.03
CA PRO A 315 -20.48 -3.15 -3.47
C PRO A 315 -21.62 -3.19 -2.46
N ALA A 316 -22.44 -2.13 -2.42
CA ALA A 316 -23.60 -2.05 -1.54
C ALA A 316 -24.66 -3.13 -1.84
N ASP A 317 -24.77 -3.55 -3.10
CA ASP A 317 -25.68 -4.58 -3.60
C ASP A 317 -25.03 -5.98 -3.73
N ALA A 318 -23.83 -6.17 -3.15
CA ALA A 318 -23.21 -7.48 -3.04
C ALA A 318 -24.10 -8.43 -2.22
N ILE A 319 -24.09 -9.72 -2.58
CA ILE A 319 -24.83 -10.74 -1.84
C ILE A 319 -23.95 -11.20 -0.66
N ALA A 320 -24.55 -11.39 0.51
CA ALA A 320 -23.83 -11.92 1.66
C ALA A 320 -23.41 -13.38 1.42
N GLY A 321 -22.24 -13.76 1.93
CA GLY A 321 -21.70 -15.12 1.77
C GLY A 321 -20.21 -15.14 1.45
N GLN A 322 -19.72 -16.28 0.98
CA GLN A 322 -18.29 -16.49 0.72
C GLN A 322 -17.96 -16.26 -0.75
N TYR A 323 -16.87 -15.51 -0.97
CA TYR A 323 -16.27 -15.26 -2.27
C TYR A 323 -14.83 -15.77 -2.25
N SER A 324 -14.37 -16.33 -3.37
CA SER A 324 -12.99 -16.78 -3.52
C SER A 324 -12.42 -16.45 -4.88
N CYS A 325 -11.15 -16.08 -4.94
CA CYS A 325 -10.40 -15.98 -6.18
C CYS A 325 -8.96 -16.45 -5.98
N LEU A 326 -8.23 -16.60 -7.08
CA LEU A 326 -6.81 -16.93 -7.05
C LEU A 326 -6.02 -15.77 -7.64
N MET A 327 -5.03 -15.29 -6.89
CA MET A 327 -4.09 -14.28 -7.36
C MET A 327 -2.76 -14.94 -7.74
N SER A 328 -2.34 -14.75 -8.98
CA SER A 328 -0.99 -15.09 -9.43
C SER A 328 -0.05 -13.91 -9.19
N VAL A 329 1.03 -14.14 -8.44
CA VAL A 329 2.15 -13.21 -8.28
C VAL A 329 3.22 -13.58 -9.29
N ARG A 330 3.63 -12.63 -10.13
CA ARG A 330 4.55 -12.89 -11.25
C ARG A 330 5.74 -11.95 -11.27
N THR A 331 6.91 -12.42 -11.67
CA THR A 331 8.06 -11.59 -12.08
C THR A 331 8.53 -12.07 -13.45
N ASN A 332 8.83 -11.15 -14.38
CA ASN A 332 9.26 -11.49 -15.75
C ASN A 332 8.32 -12.49 -16.47
N ASN A 333 7.01 -12.37 -16.26
CA ASN A 333 5.95 -13.29 -16.74
C ASN A 333 5.95 -14.71 -16.12
N GLN A 334 6.67 -14.91 -15.01
CA GLN A 334 6.83 -16.21 -14.35
C GLN A 334 6.09 -16.19 -13.03
N ILE A 335 5.27 -17.21 -12.76
CA ILE A 335 4.52 -17.30 -11.51
C ILE A 335 5.48 -17.69 -10.39
N ILE A 336 5.59 -16.82 -9.39
CA ILE A 336 6.43 -17.03 -8.20
C ILE A 336 5.60 -17.45 -6.98
N ALA A 337 4.31 -17.14 -6.98
CA ALA A 337 3.34 -17.63 -6.00
C ALA A 337 1.92 -17.58 -6.58
N SER A 338 1.05 -18.45 -6.06
CA SER A 338 -0.39 -18.40 -6.28
C SER A 338 -1.06 -18.29 -4.92
N ILE A 339 -1.70 -17.16 -4.65
CA ILE A 339 -2.27 -16.80 -3.36
C ILE A 339 -3.79 -16.96 -3.42
N PRO A 340 -4.38 -17.91 -2.68
CA PRO A 340 -5.82 -17.96 -2.48
C PRO A 340 -6.29 -16.73 -1.73
N VAL A 341 -7.33 -16.06 -2.24
CA VAL A 341 -8.01 -14.94 -1.57
C VAL A 341 -9.44 -15.35 -1.27
N THR A 342 -9.82 -15.27 -0.01
CA THR A 342 -11.19 -15.54 0.46
C THR A 342 -11.77 -14.33 1.16
N LEU A 343 -13.02 -14.02 0.84
CA LEU A 343 -13.78 -12.90 1.39
C LEU A 343 -15.12 -13.41 1.92
N THR A 344 -15.38 -13.15 3.20
CA THR A 344 -16.72 -13.27 3.79
C THR A 344 -17.44 -11.93 3.73
N VAL A 345 -18.57 -11.85 3.02
CA VAL A 345 -19.46 -10.69 3.01
C VAL A 345 -20.57 -10.89 4.04
N TRP A 346 -20.62 -10.05 5.06
CA TRP A 346 -21.64 -10.04 6.10
C TRP A 346 -22.99 -9.53 5.58
N ASP A 347 -24.11 -10.01 6.16
CA ASP A 347 -25.46 -9.62 5.73
C ASP A 347 -25.97 -8.32 6.35
N PHE A 348 -25.13 -7.29 6.30
CA PHE A 348 -25.52 -5.91 6.59
C PHE A 348 -24.67 -4.95 5.75
N GLN A 349 -25.10 -3.71 5.68
CA GLN A 349 -24.48 -2.67 4.86
C GLN A 349 -24.05 -1.50 5.75
N LEU A 350 -22.81 -1.04 5.58
CA LEU A 350 -22.36 0.19 6.23
C LEU A 350 -23.03 1.42 5.59
N PRO A 351 -23.35 2.45 6.39
CA PRO A 351 -23.92 3.68 5.86
C PRO A 351 -22.93 4.38 4.92
N SER A 352 -23.45 5.07 3.90
CA SER A 352 -22.60 5.86 3.00
C SER A 352 -22.05 7.13 3.67
N GLU A 353 -22.70 7.61 4.73
CA GLU A 353 -22.22 8.70 5.58
C GLU A 353 -21.72 8.14 6.92
N PRO A 354 -20.47 8.45 7.33
CA PRO A 354 -19.94 8.01 8.61
C PRO A 354 -20.66 8.70 9.77
N SER A 355 -20.98 7.92 10.80
CA SER A 355 -21.58 8.36 12.06
C SER A 355 -20.57 9.10 12.95
N LEU A 356 -19.28 8.76 12.85
CA LEU A 356 -18.22 9.44 13.59
C LEU A 356 -17.90 10.80 12.94
N LYS A 357 -18.01 11.89 13.71
CA LYS A 357 -17.59 13.22 13.24
C LYS A 357 -16.07 13.29 13.17
N THR A 358 -15.54 13.85 12.09
CA THR A 358 -14.10 14.03 11.93
C THR A 358 -13.74 15.45 11.48
N TYR A 359 -12.59 15.96 11.91
CA TYR A 359 -11.98 17.15 11.32
C TYR A 359 -10.48 16.92 11.12
N PHE A 360 -10.03 16.84 9.87
CA PHE A 360 -8.65 16.48 9.51
C PHE A 360 -7.90 17.66 8.87
N GLY A 361 -8.27 18.87 9.28
CA GLY A 361 -7.70 20.12 8.79
C GLY A 361 -8.13 20.51 7.37
N ASP A 362 -7.72 21.71 6.99
CA ASP A 362 -7.90 22.21 5.63
C ASP A 362 -6.85 21.59 4.69
N ILE A 363 -7.23 21.33 3.44
CA ILE A 363 -6.29 21.01 2.37
C ILE A 363 -5.51 22.29 1.99
N LYS A 364 -4.23 22.31 2.36
CA LYS A 364 -3.26 23.38 2.05
C LYS A 364 -1.86 22.79 1.79
N ASP A 365 -0.90 23.64 1.45
CA ASP A 365 0.51 23.28 1.24
C ASP A 365 0.79 22.27 0.10
N ILE A 366 -0.16 22.11 -0.82
CA ILE A 366 -0.04 21.21 -2.00
C ILE A 366 0.41 21.94 -3.27
N SER A 367 0.47 23.28 -3.26
CA SER A 367 0.73 24.10 -4.45
C SER A 367 2.11 23.83 -5.05
N TRP A 368 3.15 23.85 -4.21
CA TRP A 368 4.54 23.66 -4.63
C TRP A 368 4.79 22.26 -5.21
N SER A 369 4.27 21.21 -4.56
CA SER A 369 4.47 19.82 -5.01
C SER A 369 3.84 19.54 -6.37
N HIS A 370 2.79 20.30 -6.73
CA HIS A 370 2.11 20.19 -8.01
C HIS A 370 2.54 21.25 -9.03
N GLY A 371 3.22 22.33 -8.59
CA GLY A 371 3.65 23.44 -9.44
C GLY A 371 2.49 24.35 -9.87
N LEU A 372 1.45 24.45 -9.04
CA LEU A 372 0.25 25.25 -9.33
C LEU A 372 0.20 26.50 -8.44
N LYS A 373 -0.31 27.61 -8.98
CA LYS A 373 -0.61 28.81 -8.20
C LYS A 373 -1.98 28.67 -7.52
N THR A 374 -2.09 29.16 -6.29
CA THR A 374 -3.27 28.97 -5.43
C THR A 374 -4.52 29.71 -5.90
N ASP A 375 -4.38 30.70 -6.79
CA ASP A 375 -5.45 31.52 -7.36
C ASP A 375 -6.03 30.95 -8.67
N THR A 376 -5.63 29.74 -9.07
CA THR A 376 -6.04 29.13 -10.34
C THR A 376 -7.19 28.14 -10.20
N ALA A 377 -7.97 27.97 -11.28
CA ALA A 377 -9.02 26.94 -11.35
C ALA A 377 -8.44 25.53 -11.19
N SER A 378 -7.26 25.26 -11.76
CA SER A 378 -6.56 23.97 -11.62
C SER A 378 -6.20 23.66 -10.17
N TYR A 379 -5.78 24.65 -9.38
CA TYR A 379 -5.54 24.45 -7.95
C TYR A 379 -6.82 24.14 -7.18
N ASN A 380 -7.94 24.82 -7.50
CA ASN A 380 -9.23 24.53 -6.89
C ASN A 380 -9.71 23.10 -7.21
N LEU A 381 -9.50 22.63 -8.45
CA LEU A 381 -9.77 21.24 -8.83
C LEU A 381 -8.87 20.27 -8.05
N LEU A 382 -7.59 20.58 -7.89
CA LEU A 382 -6.66 19.78 -7.11
C LEU A 382 -7.10 19.67 -5.64
N VAL A 383 -7.49 20.79 -5.00
CA VAL A 383 -8.03 20.79 -3.63
C VAL A 383 -9.24 19.85 -3.52
N LYS A 384 -10.16 19.90 -4.49
CA LYS A 384 -11.31 18.98 -4.52
C LYS A 384 -10.89 17.51 -4.63
N GLN A 385 -9.87 17.18 -5.42
CA GLN A 385 -9.38 15.80 -5.52
C GLN A 385 -8.80 15.29 -4.20
N TYR A 386 -8.10 16.15 -3.45
CA TYR A 386 -7.63 15.84 -2.09
C TYR A 386 -8.78 15.64 -1.12
N GLN A 387 -9.83 16.46 -1.20
CA GLN A 387 -11.05 16.29 -0.40
C GLN A 387 -11.77 14.98 -0.74
N ARG A 388 -11.85 14.60 -2.02
CA ARG A 388 -12.39 13.30 -2.43
C ARG A 388 -11.61 12.15 -1.84
N MET A 389 -10.28 12.20 -1.88
CA MET A 389 -9.44 11.18 -1.24
C MET A 389 -9.75 11.04 0.26
N LEU A 390 -9.95 12.13 1.00
CA LEU A 390 -10.38 12.04 2.41
C LEU A 390 -11.79 11.44 2.54
N ARG A 391 -12.74 11.85 1.69
CA ARG A 391 -14.12 11.35 1.71
C ARG A 391 -14.20 9.85 1.43
N ASP A 392 -13.42 9.36 0.46
CA ASP A 392 -13.31 7.95 0.08
C ASP A 392 -12.68 7.10 1.21
N HIS A 393 -12.12 7.74 2.24
CA HIS A 393 -11.58 7.13 3.46
C HIS A 393 -12.42 7.50 4.69
N CYS A 394 -13.71 7.77 4.50
CA CYS A 394 -14.69 8.04 5.56
C CYS A 394 -14.40 9.30 6.40
N ILE A 395 -13.55 10.22 5.91
CA ILE A 395 -13.26 11.48 6.61
C ILE A 395 -14.15 12.59 6.05
N MET A 396 -14.81 13.33 6.95
CA MET A 396 -15.57 14.54 6.61
C MET A 396 -14.65 15.60 6.00
N THR A 397 -15.11 16.22 4.92
CA THR A 397 -14.35 17.27 4.23
C THR A 397 -14.71 18.66 4.77
N VAL A 398 -13.90 19.68 4.46
CA VAL A 398 -14.12 21.05 4.93
C VAL A 398 -14.51 21.95 3.76
N PHE A 399 -15.58 22.72 3.90
CA PHE A 399 -15.90 23.75 2.91
C PHE A 399 -14.98 24.97 3.08
N GLN A 400 -13.86 24.98 2.35
CA GLN A 400 -12.77 25.96 2.46
C GLN A 400 -13.02 27.26 1.66
N LYS A 401 -14.26 27.77 1.67
CA LYS A 401 -14.59 29.09 1.09
C LYS A 401 -15.32 29.96 2.11
N PHE A 402 -14.87 31.20 2.22
CA PHE A 402 -15.41 32.17 3.16
C PHE A 402 -16.02 33.37 2.42
N PRO A 403 -17.08 33.99 2.96
CA PRO A 403 -17.63 35.23 2.42
C PRO A 403 -16.57 36.33 2.44
N GLN A 404 -16.47 37.05 1.33
CA GLN A 404 -15.47 38.11 1.14
C GLN A 404 -16.01 39.52 1.41
N LYS A 405 -17.32 39.65 1.64
CA LYS A 405 -18.00 40.93 1.81
C LYS A 405 -18.79 40.95 3.11
N PHE A 406 -18.72 42.09 3.79
CA PHE A 406 -19.41 42.36 5.03
C PHE A 406 -20.10 43.72 4.93
N ASP A 407 -21.27 43.87 5.55
CA ASP A 407 -21.95 45.16 5.62
C ASP A 407 -21.40 46.06 6.75
N SER A 408 -22.02 47.22 6.96
CA SER A 408 -21.62 48.17 8.01
C SER A 408 -21.78 47.61 9.42
N THR A 409 -22.72 46.69 9.64
CA THR A 409 -22.97 46.01 10.93
C THR A 409 -22.01 44.84 11.18
N GLY A 410 -21.31 44.40 10.13
CA GLY A 410 -20.42 43.25 10.15
C GLY A 410 -21.05 41.94 9.72
N ALA A 411 -22.33 41.95 9.31
CA ALA A 411 -23.00 40.79 8.75
C ALA A 411 -22.28 40.33 7.48
N ALA A 412 -22.04 39.02 7.37
CA ALA A 412 -21.48 38.40 6.18
C ALA A 412 -22.52 38.42 5.05
N ILE A 413 -22.10 38.82 3.86
CA ILE A 413 -22.96 38.87 2.68
C ILE A 413 -22.78 37.56 1.89
N PHE A 414 -23.75 36.65 1.99
CA PHE A 414 -23.78 35.40 1.25
C PHE A 414 -24.43 35.60 -0.11
N THR A 415 -23.63 35.60 -1.17
CA THR A 415 -24.13 35.75 -2.55
C THR A 415 -24.82 34.47 -3.02
N LYS A 416 -25.64 34.57 -4.08
CA LYS A 416 -26.19 33.40 -4.76
C LYS A 416 -25.09 32.42 -5.17
N GLN A 417 -23.97 32.93 -5.71
CA GLN A 417 -22.81 32.10 -6.07
C GLN A 417 -22.26 31.31 -4.88
N TYR A 418 -22.12 31.93 -3.70
CA TYR A 418 -21.66 31.23 -2.50
C TYR A 418 -22.59 30.06 -2.13
N LEU A 419 -23.91 30.29 -2.17
CA LEU A 419 -24.91 29.26 -1.89
C LEU A 419 -24.89 28.14 -2.94
N ASP A 420 -24.75 28.49 -4.22
CA ASP A 420 -24.67 27.51 -5.31
C ASP A 420 -23.41 26.62 -5.16
N GLU A 421 -22.27 27.22 -4.79
CA GLU A 421 -21.03 26.50 -4.52
C GLU A 421 -21.14 25.60 -3.27
N LEU A 422 -21.79 26.07 -2.21
CA LEU A 422 -22.04 25.27 -1.00
C LEU A 422 -23.00 24.10 -1.26
N ARG A 423 -24.05 24.32 -2.06
CA ARG A 423 -24.96 23.24 -2.50
C ARG A 423 -24.23 22.20 -3.35
N ALA A 424 -23.39 22.64 -4.28
CA ALA A 424 -22.56 21.74 -5.06
C ALA A 424 -21.61 20.93 -4.17
N PHE A 425 -21.04 21.55 -3.14
CA PHE A 425 -20.19 20.88 -2.17
C PHE A 425 -20.96 19.84 -1.33
N LYS A 426 -22.15 20.18 -0.81
CA LYS A 426 -23.03 19.22 -0.11
C LYS A 426 -23.40 18.04 -1.01
N ALA A 427 -23.71 18.29 -2.28
CA ALA A 427 -24.07 17.24 -3.23
C ALA A 427 -22.90 16.30 -3.52
N GLU A 428 -21.67 16.83 -3.54
CA GLU A 428 -20.45 16.06 -3.82
C GLU A 428 -19.97 15.24 -2.60
N PHE A 429 -19.99 15.82 -1.40
CA PHE A 429 -19.38 15.19 -0.21
C PHE A 429 -20.38 14.66 0.81
N SER A 430 -21.64 15.06 0.72
CA SER A 430 -22.74 14.69 1.61
C SER A 430 -22.56 15.16 3.07
N SER A 431 -21.58 14.66 3.83
CA SER A 431 -21.24 15.15 5.17
C SER A 431 -19.98 16.00 5.12
N PHE A 432 -20.00 17.17 5.79
CA PHE A 432 -18.86 18.08 5.82
C PHE A 432 -18.84 18.97 7.07
N PHE A 433 -17.65 19.47 7.39
CA PHE A 433 -17.42 20.43 8.45
C PHE A 433 -17.64 21.85 7.91
N PHE A 434 -18.78 22.47 8.26
CA PHE A 434 -19.05 23.87 7.90
C PHE A 434 -18.37 24.82 8.88
N ARG A 435 -17.19 25.31 8.49
CA ARG A 435 -16.39 26.21 9.32
C ARG A 435 -16.95 27.63 9.30
N VAL A 436 -17.23 28.17 10.48
CA VAL A 436 -17.49 29.60 10.72
C VAL A 436 -16.20 30.23 11.26
N PRO A 437 -15.57 31.18 10.55
CA PRO A 437 -14.32 31.80 11.00
C PRO A 437 -14.41 32.44 12.41
N GLY A 438 -13.62 31.91 13.35
CA GLY A 438 -13.58 32.39 14.74
C GLY A 438 -12.86 33.72 14.95
N PHE A 439 -11.98 34.13 14.06
CA PHE A 439 -11.09 35.30 14.23
C PHE A 439 -11.76 36.66 13.94
N TYR A 440 -13.08 36.73 13.88
CA TYR A 440 -13.77 37.99 13.57
C TYR A 440 -13.52 39.08 14.63
N SER A 441 -13.35 38.71 15.90
CA SER A 441 -12.97 39.62 17.00
C SER A 441 -11.57 40.22 16.82
N THR A 442 -10.60 39.40 16.37
CA THR A 442 -9.21 39.81 16.15
C THR A 442 -8.98 40.54 14.83
N MET A 443 -9.92 40.48 13.88
CA MET A 443 -9.99 41.37 12.70
C MET A 443 -10.44 42.82 13.02
N ALA A 444 -10.24 43.25 14.28
CA ALA A 444 -10.40 44.62 14.79
C ALA A 444 -11.84 45.17 14.88
N ASN A 445 -12.87 44.34 15.12
CA ASN A 445 -14.22 44.86 15.32
C ASN A 445 -15.14 44.01 16.22
N ALA A 446 -14.77 43.87 17.50
CA ALA A 446 -15.58 43.15 18.50
C ALA A 446 -17.04 43.66 18.58
N SER A 447 -17.31 44.94 18.31
CA SER A 447 -18.68 45.49 18.28
C SER A 447 -19.53 44.98 17.12
N LYS A 448 -18.91 44.44 16.07
CA LYS A 448 -19.58 43.87 14.87
C LYS A 448 -19.79 42.36 14.94
N LEU A 449 -19.21 41.68 15.94
CA LEU A 449 -19.40 40.24 16.17
C LEU A 449 -20.89 39.82 16.22
N PRO A 450 -21.83 40.60 16.81
CA PRO A 450 -23.25 40.26 16.77
C PRO A 450 -23.83 40.20 15.36
N GLY A 451 -23.50 41.16 14.49
CA GLY A 451 -23.97 41.17 13.10
C GLY A 451 -23.42 39.98 12.31
N TYR A 452 -22.14 39.67 12.52
CA TYR A 452 -21.49 38.50 11.95
C TYR A 452 -22.17 37.19 12.35
N LEU A 453 -22.31 36.91 13.64
CA LEU A 453 -22.92 35.67 14.13
C LEU A 453 -24.39 35.52 13.73
N LYS A 454 -25.16 36.62 13.78
CA LYS A 454 -26.56 36.62 13.32
C LYS A 454 -26.67 36.25 11.85
N SER A 455 -25.81 36.79 10.99
CA SER A 455 -25.85 36.50 9.56
C SER A 455 -25.58 35.01 9.25
N TYR A 456 -24.63 34.37 9.95
CA TYR A 456 -24.41 32.93 9.82
C TYR A 456 -25.57 32.11 10.41
N ASN A 457 -26.13 32.53 11.55
CA ASN A 457 -27.31 31.88 12.13
C ASN A 457 -28.50 31.94 11.17
N GLU A 458 -28.77 33.10 10.55
CA GLU A 458 -29.80 33.26 9.53
C GLU A 458 -29.55 32.38 8.30
N LEU A 459 -28.30 32.31 7.82
CA LEU A 459 -27.90 31.40 6.74
C LEU A 459 -28.27 29.95 7.07
N LEU A 460 -27.90 29.48 8.26
CA LEU A 460 -28.08 28.09 8.70
C LEU A 460 -29.56 27.76 8.96
N ILE A 461 -30.33 28.68 9.55
CA ILE A 461 -31.79 28.52 9.72
C ILE A 461 -32.49 28.44 8.35
N ALA A 462 -32.11 29.30 7.40
CA ALA A 462 -32.70 29.29 6.06
C ALA A 462 -32.27 28.07 5.23
N ASN A 463 -31.19 27.39 5.61
CA ASN A 463 -30.59 26.29 4.88
C ASN A 463 -30.22 25.13 5.83
N PRO A 464 -31.21 24.46 6.45
CA PRO A 464 -30.95 23.43 7.46
C PRO A 464 -30.16 22.22 6.91
N TRP A 465 -30.12 22.04 5.58
CA TRP A 465 -29.32 21.04 4.90
C TRP A 465 -27.80 21.25 5.05
N ILE A 466 -27.34 22.43 5.49
CA ILE A 466 -25.92 22.69 5.83
C ILE A 466 -25.55 21.98 7.14
N GLY A 467 -26.50 21.84 8.06
CA GLY A 467 -26.25 21.32 9.41
C GLY A 467 -25.67 22.37 10.35
N THR A 468 -24.85 21.92 11.29
CA THR A 468 -24.24 22.76 12.33
C THR A 468 -23.01 23.49 11.79
N GLY A 469 -22.90 24.79 12.08
CA GLY A 469 -21.69 25.57 11.89
C GLY A 469 -20.74 25.41 13.07
N TYR A 470 -19.44 25.36 12.80
CA TYR A 470 -18.42 25.20 13.84
C TYR A 470 -17.47 26.39 13.84
N VAL A 471 -17.37 27.06 14.99
CA VAL A 471 -16.28 28.00 15.27
C VAL A 471 -15.19 27.21 15.99
N TYR A 472 -13.97 27.26 15.46
CA TYR A 472 -12.82 26.50 15.97
C TYR A 472 -11.73 27.45 16.47
N PHE A 473 -11.31 27.26 17.72
CA PHE A 473 -10.12 27.89 18.32
C PHE A 473 -9.09 26.84 18.72
N ASP A 474 -7.82 27.17 18.48
CA ASP A 474 -6.69 26.26 18.65
C ASP A 474 -5.83 26.63 19.88
N GLU A 475 -5.69 25.67 20.80
CA GLU A 475 -4.75 25.65 21.94
C GLU A 475 -4.47 27.02 22.59
N PRO A 476 -5.44 27.59 23.36
CA PRO A 476 -5.24 28.88 23.97
C PRO A 476 -4.07 28.88 24.98
N GLY A 477 -3.00 29.61 24.68
CA GLY A 477 -1.79 29.63 25.52
C GLY A 477 -1.71 30.76 26.56
N THR A 478 -2.76 31.58 26.73
CA THR A 478 -2.75 32.74 27.65
C THR A 478 -4.09 32.99 28.32
N LYS A 479 -4.05 33.62 29.50
CA LYS A 479 -5.25 34.06 30.23
C LYS A 479 -6.14 35.00 29.39
N GLU A 480 -5.54 35.89 28.62
CA GLU A 480 -6.26 36.83 27.76
C GLU A 480 -7.01 36.08 26.66
N TYR A 481 -6.40 35.04 26.09
CA TYR A 481 -7.02 34.24 25.03
C TYR A 481 -8.17 33.37 25.58
N TYR A 482 -8.03 32.81 26.79
CA TYR A 482 -9.16 32.17 27.50
C TYR A 482 -10.34 33.13 27.68
N ASN A 483 -10.08 34.37 28.13
CA ASN A 483 -11.13 35.39 28.28
C ASN A 483 -11.75 35.78 26.93
N GLU A 484 -10.98 35.77 25.85
CA GLU A 484 -11.51 36.00 24.50
C GLU A 484 -12.45 34.87 24.07
N ILE A 485 -12.05 33.61 24.26
CA ILE A 485 -12.87 32.43 23.94
C ILE A 485 -14.18 32.45 24.75
N ILE A 486 -14.13 32.78 26.04
CA ILE A 486 -15.33 32.92 26.89
C ILE A 486 -16.29 33.97 26.30
N LYS A 487 -15.79 35.17 26.00
CA LYS A 487 -16.60 36.24 25.38
C LYS A 487 -17.18 35.82 24.04
N TYR A 488 -16.42 35.07 23.25
CA TYR A 488 -16.87 34.58 21.96
C TYR A 488 -17.96 33.51 22.11
N GLY A 489 -17.79 32.57 23.06
CA GLY A 489 -18.79 31.56 23.42
C GLY A 489 -20.08 32.18 23.89
N GLU A 490 -20.02 33.15 24.80
CA GLU A 490 -21.19 33.93 25.25
C GLU A 490 -21.90 34.62 24.08
N ALA A 491 -21.15 35.16 23.12
CA ALA A 491 -21.72 35.78 21.93
C ALA A 491 -22.38 34.75 21.00
N ILE A 492 -21.76 33.60 20.77
CA ILE A 492 -22.37 32.48 20.03
C ILE A 492 -23.65 32.07 20.72
N HIS A 493 -23.63 31.87 22.04
CA HIS A 493 -24.80 31.43 22.78
C HIS A 493 -25.96 32.44 22.68
N LYS A 494 -25.64 33.73 22.73
CA LYS A 494 -26.62 34.80 22.61
C LYS A 494 -27.20 34.95 21.21
N TYR A 495 -26.39 34.82 20.16
CA TYR A 495 -26.79 35.20 18.81
C TYR A 495 -27.00 34.03 17.84
N ALA A 496 -26.50 32.82 18.16
CA ALA A 496 -26.43 31.69 17.24
C ALA A 496 -26.46 30.28 17.88
N HIS A 497 -26.77 30.12 19.17
CA HIS A 497 -26.65 28.83 19.91
C HIS A 497 -27.33 27.62 19.26
N LYS A 498 -28.39 27.83 18.47
CA LYS A 498 -29.14 26.74 17.84
C LYS A 498 -28.45 26.15 16.62
N THR A 499 -27.54 26.91 16.00
CA THR A 499 -26.96 26.55 14.70
C THR A 499 -25.44 26.54 14.70
N ILE A 500 -24.78 27.28 15.59
CA ILE A 500 -23.33 27.38 15.67
C ILE A 500 -22.84 26.82 17.02
N LYS A 501 -21.82 25.97 16.97
CA LYS A 501 -21.12 25.45 18.14
C LYS A 501 -19.69 25.98 18.23
N LEU A 502 -19.22 26.24 19.43
CA LEU A 502 -17.83 26.56 19.75
C LEU A 502 -17.05 25.29 20.08
N LEU A 503 -16.05 25.00 19.25
CA LEU A 503 -15.11 23.89 19.39
C LEU A 503 -13.72 24.42 19.76
N VAL A 504 -13.11 23.86 20.80
CA VAL A 504 -11.78 24.29 21.28
C VAL A 504 -10.87 23.07 21.50
N THR A 505 -9.69 23.08 20.88
CA THR A 505 -8.60 22.13 21.22
C THR A 505 -7.89 22.63 22.47
N GLU A 506 -8.32 22.12 23.62
CA GLU A 506 -7.78 22.46 24.93
C GLU A 506 -8.23 21.40 25.95
N GLN A 507 -7.46 21.27 27.02
CA GLN A 507 -7.84 20.48 28.17
C GLN A 507 -9.04 21.06 28.91
N ILE A 508 -9.85 20.19 29.51
CA ILE A 508 -11.06 20.63 30.21
C ILE A 508 -10.72 21.53 31.41
N LYS A 509 -9.62 21.20 32.10
CA LYS A 509 -9.06 22.06 33.14
C LYS A 509 -8.13 23.10 32.50
N PRO A 510 -8.19 24.37 32.93
CA PRO A 510 -7.24 25.38 32.49
C PRO A 510 -5.81 24.96 32.77
N GLN A 511 -4.89 25.34 31.88
CA GLN A 511 -3.45 25.06 32.03
C GLN A 511 -2.88 25.62 33.34
N GLU A 512 -3.40 26.77 33.79
CA GLU A 512 -3.04 27.42 35.05
C GLU A 512 -4.28 27.58 35.93
N SER A 513 -4.18 27.21 37.21
CA SER A 513 -5.32 27.27 38.14
C SER A 513 -5.86 28.68 38.39
N SER A 514 -5.11 29.72 38.02
CA SER A 514 -5.49 31.13 38.13
C SER A 514 -6.25 31.68 36.91
N TRP A 515 -6.34 30.90 35.84
CA TRP A 515 -7.04 31.25 34.61
C TRP A 515 -8.52 30.89 34.73
N PRO A 516 -9.42 31.60 34.02
CA PRO A 516 -10.84 31.29 34.09
C PRO A 516 -11.14 29.93 33.45
N SER A 517 -12.14 29.22 33.96
CA SER A 517 -12.69 28.06 33.25
C SER A 517 -13.49 28.53 32.03
N MET A 518 -13.36 27.81 30.91
CA MET A 518 -14.21 28.04 29.72
C MET A 518 -15.50 27.18 29.74
N ALA A 519 -15.73 26.43 30.82
CA ALA A 519 -16.96 25.67 31.04
C ALA A 519 -18.20 26.57 30.99
N GLY A 520 -19.20 26.15 30.22
CA GLY A 520 -20.41 26.92 29.96
C GLY A 520 -20.29 27.92 28.81
N SER A 521 -19.09 28.16 28.26
CA SER A 521 -18.90 28.92 27.02
C SER A 521 -18.55 28.03 25.83
N VAL A 522 -17.83 26.92 26.07
CA VAL A 522 -17.45 25.93 25.05
C VAL A 522 -18.52 24.85 24.91
N ASP A 523 -18.90 24.53 23.67
CA ASP A 523 -19.88 23.48 23.36
C ASP A 523 -19.21 22.13 23.06
N ILE A 524 -18.00 22.16 22.52
CA ILE A 524 -17.23 20.98 22.12
C ILE A 524 -15.78 21.09 22.61
N TRP A 525 -15.40 20.22 23.55
CA TRP A 525 -14.04 20.12 24.06
C TRP A 525 -13.24 19.11 23.26
N VAL A 526 -12.00 19.43 22.91
CA VAL A 526 -11.11 18.53 22.17
C VAL A 526 -9.78 18.40 22.92
N PRO A 527 -9.74 17.73 24.08
CA PRO A 527 -8.49 17.51 24.80
C PRO A 527 -7.54 16.59 24.01
N SER A 528 -6.23 16.84 24.16
CA SER A 528 -5.20 15.91 23.69
C SER A 528 -5.17 14.65 24.57
N TRP A 529 -4.96 13.49 23.96
CA TRP A 529 -5.11 12.18 24.61
C TRP A 529 -4.30 12.02 25.91
N GLU A 530 -3.13 12.63 25.98
CA GLU A 530 -2.18 12.50 27.08
C GLU A 530 -2.50 13.36 28.30
N LEU A 531 -3.23 14.47 28.14
CA LEU A 531 -3.66 15.30 29.26
C LEU A 531 -5.17 15.19 29.54
N ALA A 532 -5.89 14.39 28.74
CA ALA A 532 -7.29 14.11 28.94
C ALA A 532 -7.53 13.27 30.22
N ASP A 533 -8.45 13.72 31.07
CA ASP A 533 -8.91 13.00 32.26
C ASP A 533 -10.35 12.47 32.05
N VAL A 534 -10.54 11.16 32.25
CA VAL A 534 -11.84 10.50 32.00
C VAL A 534 -12.94 11.05 32.91
N LYS A 535 -12.64 11.42 34.15
CA LYS A 535 -13.64 11.98 35.06
C LYS A 535 -14.07 13.36 34.58
N ASP A 536 -13.13 14.20 34.16
CA ASP A 536 -13.44 15.52 33.61
C ASP A 536 -14.29 15.42 32.33
N ILE A 537 -13.98 14.47 31.45
CA ILE A 537 -14.80 14.16 30.25
C ILE A 537 -16.24 13.83 30.65
N VAL A 538 -16.41 12.89 31.58
CA VAL A 538 -17.74 12.48 32.06
C VAL A 538 -18.50 13.64 32.71
N ASP A 539 -17.81 14.50 33.46
CA ASP A 539 -18.42 15.66 34.09
C ASP A 539 -18.91 16.69 33.06
N ARG A 540 -18.16 16.94 31.97
CA ARG A 540 -18.62 17.80 30.87
C ARG A 540 -19.77 17.18 30.07
N GLN A 541 -19.70 15.89 29.79
CA GLN A 541 -20.80 15.17 29.13
C GLN A 541 -22.11 15.24 29.93
N LYS A 542 -22.05 15.10 31.27
CA LYS A 542 -23.22 15.29 32.16
C LYS A 542 -23.75 16.72 32.15
N ALA A 543 -22.89 17.71 31.89
CA ALA A 543 -23.28 19.10 31.72
C ALA A 543 -23.91 19.40 30.35
N GLY A 544 -23.92 18.44 29.42
CA GLY A 544 -24.53 18.56 28.09
C GLY A 544 -23.54 18.90 26.97
N ASP A 545 -22.24 19.00 27.27
CA ASP A 545 -21.22 19.30 26.28
C ASP A 545 -20.88 18.07 25.42
N GLU A 546 -20.43 18.30 24.19
CA GLU A 546 -19.75 17.27 23.41
C GLU A 546 -18.25 17.24 23.76
N VAL A 547 -17.66 16.06 23.67
CA VAL A 547 -16.20 15.89 23.76
C VAL A 547 -15.74 15.13 22.54
N TRP A 548 -14.75 15.68 21.84
CA TRP A 548 -14.01 15.04 20.78
C TRP A 548 -12.59 14.74 21.30
N SER A 549 -11.72 14.18 20.48
CA SER A 549 -10.33 14.00 20.87
C SER A 549 -9.37 14.25 19.72
N TYR A 550 -8.12 14.56 20.04
CA TYR A 550 -7.05 14.65 19.07
C TYR A 550 -5.72 14.24 19.69
N SER A 551 -4.71 14.07 18.84
CA SER A 551 -3.31 14.03 19.25
C SER A 551 -2.46 14.68 18.17
N ALA A 552 -1.32 15.20 18.59
CA ALA A 552 -0.25 15.64 17.71
C ALA A 552 1.08 15.17 18.29
N LEU A 553 2.15 15.21 17.52
CA LEU A 553 3.51 14.98 17.99
C LEU A 553 3.66 13.61 18.70
N THR A 554 4.36 13.60 19.83
CA THR A 554 4.62 12.38 20.61
C THR A 554 4.38 12.58 22.08
N HIS A 555 3.65 11.63 22.66
CA HIS A 555 3.29 11.66 24.07
C HIS A 555 3.46 10.27 24.69
N PRO A 556 4.29 10.15 25.74
CA PRO A 556 4.47 8.87 26.44
C PRO A 556 3.15 8.38 27.06
N GLY A 557 2.87 7.09 26.90
CA GLY A 557 1.74 6.44 27.58
C GLY A 557 0.41 6.46 26.82
N VAL A 558 0.34 7.10 25.65
CA VAL A 558 -0.82 7.05 24.74
C VAL A 558 -0.37 6.71 23.32
N THR A 559 -1.33 6.47 22.43
CA THR A 559 -1.07 6.28 21.00
C THR A 559 -0.47 7.51 20.33
N ASN A 560 0.31 7.30 19.29
CA ASN A 560 0.99 8.32 18.50
C ASN A 560 0.67 8.11 17.02
N TRP A 561 0.36 9.19 16.33
CA TRP A 561 0.09 9.18 14.89
C TRP A 561 1.35 9.53 14.10
N LEU A 562 2.38 8.71 14.25
CA LEU A 562 3.62 8.84 13.48
C LEU A 562 3.88 7.67 12.53
N LEU A 563 4.62 7.96 11.47
CA LEU A 563 5.05 6.97 10.49
C LEU A 563 5.86 5.83 11.13
N ASP A 564 6.66 6.11 12.16
CA ASP A 564 7.47 5.12 12.87
C ASP A 564 6.80 4.55 14.13
N SER A 565 5.48 4.72 14.27
CA SER A 565 4.64 4.04 15.27
C SER A 565 3.96 2.79 14.68
N SER A 566 3.33 1.97 15.52
CA SER A 566 2.56 0.81 15.04
C SER A 566 1.36 1.27 14.22
N LEU A 567 1.00 0.53 13.16
CA LEU A 567 -0.21 0.84 12.39
C LEU A 567 -1.49 0.71 13.23
N LEU A 568 -1.50 -0.16 14.24
CA LEU A 568 -2.65 -0.30 15.14
C LEU A 568 -2.99 1.02 15.87
N GLU A 569 -2.03 1.91 16.06
CA GLU A 569 -2.25 3.21 16.70
C GLU A 569 -3.12 4.15 15.84
N TYR A 570 -3.23 3.88 14.54
CA TYR A 570 -4.18 4.54 13.65
C TYR A 570 -5.56 3.89 13.64
N ARG A 571 -5.70 2.63 14.10
CA ARG A 571 -6.97 1.89 14.12
C ARG A 571 -7.75 2.08 15.43
N ILE A 572 -7.06 2.16 16.56
CA ILE A 572 -7.69 2.30 17.88
C ILE A 572 -8.51 3.59 18.14
N PRO A 573 -8.31 4.73 17.44
CA PRO A 573 -8.98 5.98 17.80
C PRO A 573 -10.51 5.90 17.85
N ALA A 574 -11.16 5.24 16.90
CA ALA A 574 -12.60 5.03 16.95
C ALA A 574 -13.06 4.15 18.13
N TRP A 575 -12.24 3.19 18.55
CA TRP A 575 -12.56 2.24 19.62
C TRP A 575 -12.63 2.95 20.98
N PHE A 576 -11.59 3.71 21.36
CA PHE A 576 -11.68 4.49 22.60
C PHE A 576 -12.68 5.64 22.49
N THR A 577 -12.92 6.19 21.28
CA THR A 577 -13.95 7.21 21.05
C THR A 577 -15.32 6.67 21.46
N TYR A 578 -15.65 5.44 21.04
CA TYR A 578 -16.88 4.78 21.46
C TYR A 578 -16.88 4.47 22.97
N SER A 579 -15.81 3.86 23.51
CA SER A 579 -15.72 3.50 24.93
C SER A 579 -15.89 4.68 25.89
N LEU A 580 -15.40 5.87 25.49
CA LEU A 580 -15.48 7.11 26.27
C LEU A 580 -16.68 7.99 25.89
N ASN A 581 -17.58 7.51 25.01
CA ASN A 581 -18.74 8.25 24.51
C ASN A 581 -18.38 9.62 23.89
N LEU A 582 -17.22 9.69 23.23
CA LEU A 582 -16.79 10.86 22.48
C LEU A 582 -17.59 10.96 21.17
N LYS A 583 -17.69 12.17 20.62
CA LYS A 583 -18.50 12.47 19.42
C LYS A 583 -17.70 12.75 18.16
N GLY A 584 -16.38 12.90 18.29
CA GLY A 584 -15.55 13.11 17.11
C GLY A 584 -14.06 12.95 17.33
N LEU A 585 -13.36 12.90 16.21
CA LEU A 585 -11.92 12.73 16.10
C LEU A 585 -11.34 13.87 15.29
N LEU A 586 -10.31 14.53 15.82
CA LEU A 586 -9.65 15.65 15.17
C LEU A 586 -8.19 15.30 14.88
N TYR A 587 -7.72 15.75 13.71
CA TYR A 587 -6.32 15.84 13.36
C TYR A 587 -6.03 17.21 12.76
N TRP A 588 -4.91 17.81 13.13
CA TRP A 588 -4.63 19.21 12.78
C TRP A 588 -4.42 19.43 11.27
N GLN A 589 -3.87 18.44 10.54
CA GLN A 589 -3.66 18.52 9.08
C GLN A 589 -3.28 17.18 8.43
N THR A 590 -3.56 17.01 7.13
CA THR A 590 -3.17 15.81 6.33
C THR A 590 -2.08 16.04 5.28
N THR A 591 -1.68 17.28 5.03
CA THR A 591 -0.74 17.70 3.97
C THR A 591 0.26 18.77 4.40
N ALA A 592 0.77 18.74 5.64
CA ALA A 592 1.68 19.74 6.21
C ALA A 592 3.09 19.71 5.58
N TRP A 593 3.16 19.99 4.28
CA TRP A 593 4.39 19.91 3.47
C TRP A 593 5.06 21.25 3.25
N ALA A 594 4.45 22.35 3.68
CA ALA A 594 5.06 23.67 3.70
C ALA A 594 5.06 24.18 5.14
N ARG A 595 6.23 24.64 5.60
CA ARG A 595 6.41 25.13 6.97
C ARG A 595 7.44 26.25 7.01
N LYS A 596 7.67 26.79 8.19
CA LYS A 596 8.86 27.61 8.47
C LYS A 596 9.87 26.75 9.21
N ASP A 597 11.16 26.92 8.92
CA ASP A 597 12.21 26.33 9.75
C ASP A 597 12.36 27.10 11.09
N ASP A 598 13.26 26.63 11.96
CA ASP A 598 13.52 27.25 13.27
C ASP A 598 14.00 28.72 13.16
N SER A 599 14.45 29.16 11.99
CA SER A 599 14.80 30.56 11.71
C SER A 599 13.63 31.41 11.20
N GLY A 600 12.45 30.80 11.04
CA GLY A 600 11.26 31.43 10.48
C GLY A 600 11.21 31.44 8.96
N LYS A 601 12.18 30.84 8.27
CA LYS A 601 12.25 30.83 6.80
C LYS A 601 11.31 29.77 6.22
N PRO A 602 10.51 30.09 5.19
CA PRO A 602 9.69 29.09 4.51
C PRO A 602 10.53 27.94 3.94
N THR A 603 10.09 26.71 4.20
CA THR A 603 10.67 25.46 3.72
C THR A 603 9.56 24.53 3.26
N ASN A 604 9.84 23.72 2.24
CA ASN A 604 8.95 22.67 1.77
C ASN A 604 9.59 21.32 2.06
N VAL A 605 8.78 20.33 2.44
CA VAL A 605 9.19 18.96 2.67
C VAL A 605 8.65 18.09 1.54
N ASN A 606 9.52 17.27 0.95
CA ASN A 606 9.08 16.23 0.02
C ASN A 606 8.78 14.94 0.80
N PRO A 607 7.51 14.58 1.04
CA PRO A 607 7.16 13.42 1.87
C PRO A 607 7.62 12.09 1.25
N TRP A 608 7.89 12.03 -0.06
CA TRP A 608 8.40 10.83 -0.74
C TRP A 608 9.83 10.45 -0.33
N ALA A 609 10.62 11.43 0.11
CA ALA A 609 12.05 11.28 0.37
C ALA A 609 12.44 11.62 1.81
N ASN A 610 11.62 12.38 2.53
CA ASN A 610 11.88 12.77 3.90
C ASN A 610 10.67 12.44 4.78
N ALA A 611 10.85 11.47 5.68
CA ALA A 611 9.84 11.09 6.65
C ALA A 611 9.51 12.22 7.65
N ALA A 612 10.44 13.10 7.99
CA ALA A 612 10.27 14.16 9.00
C ALA A 612 9.46 15.35 8.46
N THR A 613 8.18 15.11 8.19
CA THR A 613 7.22 16.11 7.70
C THR A 613 6.99 17.24 8.70
N TYR A 614 7.19 17.00 10.00
CA TYR A 614 7.19 18.04 11.03
C TYR A 614 8.50 18.09 11.83
N GLU A 615 9.04 19.29 12.01
CA GLU A 615 10.24 19.58 12.80
C GLU A 615 10.07 20.93 13.49
N ALA A 616 10.43 21.00 14.77
CA ALA A 616 10.37 22.22 15.56
C ALA A 616 11.36 22.12 16.74
N GLY A 617 12.12 23.19 17.00
CA GLY A 617 13.03 23.26 18.15
C GLY A 617 14.08 22.15 18.14
N GLY A 618 14.63 21.82 16.96
CA GLY A 618 15.59 20.72 16.77
C GLY A 618 15.04 19.29 16.91
N LYS A 619 13.72 19.13 17.13
CA LYS A 619 13.03 17.85 17.23
C LYS A 619 12.38 17.48 15.89
N LYS A 620 12.16 16.18 15.67
CA LYS A 620 11.59 15.65 14.42
C LYS A 620 10.44 14.69 14.73
N TRP A 621 9.42 14.71 13.88
CA TRP A 621 8.28 13.80 13.94
C TRP A 621 7.99 13.28 12.53
N ASN A 622 8.13 11.97 12.37
CA ASN A 622 8.02 11.29 11.10
C ASN A 622 6.54 11.11 10.73
N GLY A 623 6.12 11.59 9.55
CA GLY A 623 4.75 11.47 9.05
C GLY A 623 3.73 12.40 9.71
N GLU A 624 4.13 13.21 10.68
CA GLU A 624 3.29 14.18 11.37
C GLU A 624 2.72 15.24 10.43
N GLY A 625 1.44 15.56 10.59
CA GLY A 625 0.66 16.44 9.71
C GLY A 625 0.50 15.92 8.29
N SER A 626 0.84 14.66 8.00
CA SER A 626 0.89 14.13 6.63
C SER A 626 0.31 12.72 6.56
N LEU A 627 -0.89 12.57 6.01
CA LEU A 627 -1.56 11.28 5.74
C LEU A 627 -1.73 11.00 4.24
N LEU A 628 -1.35 11.95 3.40
CA LEU A 628 -1.42 11.87 1.95
C LEU A 628 -0.02 12.03 1.33
N TYR A 629 0.06 11.81 0.03
CA TYR A 629 1.24 12.07 -0.79
C TYR A 629 0.86 12.82 -2.08
N PRO A 630 1.73 13.68 -2.64
CA PRO A 630 1.47 14.30 -3.94
C PRO A 630 1.71 13.30 -5.07
N GLY A 631 0.67 13.05 -5.89
CA GLY A 631 0.68 12.05 -6.95
C GLY A 631 1.56 12.36 -8.15
N LYS A 632 2.09 13.58 -8.28
CA LYS A 632 2.91 14.01 -9.42
C LYS A 632 4.14 13.12 -9.64
N TYR A 633 4.73 12.57 -8.57
CA TYR A 633 5.81 11.58 -8.65
C TYR A 633 5.41 10.32 -9.45
N ALA A 634 4.15 9.93 -9.36
CA ALA A 634 3.57 8.80 -10.08
C ALA A 634 2.86 9.18 -11.40
N GLY A 635 3.02 10.43 -11.87
CA GLY A 635 2.29 10.92 -13.04
C GLY A 635 0.78 11.05 -12.82
N ILE A 636 0.37 11.30 -11.57
CA ILE A 636 -1.03 11.47 -11.16
C ILE A 636 -1.27 12.92 -10.74
N ASP A 637 -2.20 13.61 -11.41
CA ASP A 637 -2.58 14.99 -11.12
C ASP A 637 -3.57 15.07 -9.94
N GLY A 638 -3.19 14.50 -8.80
CA GLY A 638 -4.03 14.34 -7.62
C GLY A 638 -3.26 13.82 -6.39
N PRO A 639 -3.96 13.50 -5.30
CA PRO A 639 -3.38 12.87 -4.12
C PRO A 639 -3.10 11.37 -4.32
N LEU A 640 -2.24 10.82 -3.47
CA LEU A 640 -2.12 9.39 -3.19
C LEU A 640 -2.31 9.14 -1.69
N ALA A 641 -2.93 8.01 -1.35
CA ALA A 641 -3.15 7.61 0.04
C ALA A 641 -1.87 7.08 0.69
N SER A 642 -1.75 7.25 2.01
CA SER A 642 -0.82 6.47 2.83
C SER A 642 -1.48 5.19 3.34
N ILE A 643 -0.70 4.21 3.76
CA ILE A 643 -1.17 3.07 4.55
C ILE A 643 -1.91 3.57 5.80
N ARG A 644 -1.37 4.59 6.47
CA ARG A 644 -1.98 5.17 7.68
C ARG A 644 -3.39 5.69 7.44
N LEU A 645 -3.64 6.33 6.29
CA LEU A 645 -4.99 6.77 5.91
C LEU A 645 -5.94 5.60 5.68
N LYS A 646 -5.46 4.48 5.12
CA LYS A 646 -6.24 3.24 4.99
C LYS A 646 -6.65 2.69 6.35
N ILE A 647 -5.71 2.66 7.30
CA ILE A 647 -6.02 2.19 8.65
C ILE A 647 -7.00 3.12 9.40
N ILE A 648 -6.95 4.44 9.16
CA ILE A 648 -7.93 5.38 9.70
C ILE A 648 -9.32 5.13 9.11
N ARG A 649 -9.42 4.82 7.80
CA ARG A 649 -10.69 4.38 7.19
C ARG A 649 -11.23 3.16 7.92
N ASP A 650 -10.41 2.11 8.08
CA ASP A 650 -10.81 0.89 8.78
C ASP A 650 -11.25 1.19 10.24
N SER A 651 -10.61 2.15 10.92
CA SER A 651 -11.04 2.64 12.24
C SER A 651 -12.45 3.23 12.23
N ILE A 652 -12.74 4.10 11.25
CA ILE A 652 -14.05 4.77 11.14
C ILE A 652 -15.12 3.76 10.72
N GLU A 653 -14.80 2.80 9.84
CA GLU A 653 -15.71 1.70 9.47
C GLU A 653 -16.00 0.79 10.67
N ASP A 654 -15.01 0.46 11.51
CA ASP A 654 -15.22 -0.25 12.79
C ASP A 654 -16.25 0.49 13.68
N PHE A 655 -16.22 1.83 13.69
CA PHE A 655 -17.19 2.63 14.46
C PHE A 655 -18.64 2.38 14.03
N GLU A 656 -18.89 2.15 12.74
CA GLU A 656 -20.23 1.85 12.24
C GLU A 656 -20.73 0.49 12.75
N TYR A 657 -19.84 -0.50 12.90
CA TYR A 657 -20.19 -1.77 13.54
C TYR A 657 -20.67 -1.55 14.97
N PHE A 658 -20.01 -0.66 15.73
CA PHE A 658 -20.41 -0.36 17.11
C PHE A 658 -21.79 0.26 17.18
N ILE A 659 -22.07 1.25 16.32
CA ILE A 659 -23.37 1.92 16.26
C ILE A 659 -24.46 0.96 15.81
N MET A 660 -24.21 0.16 14.78
CA MET A 660 -25.19 -0.81 14.27
C MET A 660 -25.49 -1.92 15.28
N ALA A 661 -24.46 -2.49 15.91
CA ALA A 661 -24.61 -3.50 16.96
C ALA A 661 -25.39 -2.92 18.16
N GLN A 662 -25.07 -1.69 18.56
CA GLN A 662 -25.79 -1.01 19.65
C GLN A 662 -27.27 -0.79 19.32
N ASN A 663 -27.59 -0.50 18.06
CA ASN A 663 -28.97 -0.25 17.65
C ASN A 663 -29.81 -1.54 17.52
N ARG A 664 -29.17 -2.71 17.37
CA ARG A 664 -29.85 -4.01 17.32
C ARG A 664 -29.88 -4.72 18.67
N GLY A 665 -28.82 -4.60 19.46
CA GLY A 665 -28.64 -5.31 20.73
C GLY A 665 -28.57 -4.41 21.96
N ASP A 666 -28.01 -4.94 23.04
CA ASP A 666 -27.75 -4.18 24.26
C ASP A 666 -26.43 -3.41 24.16
N ALA A 667 -26.51 -2.09 24.33
CA ALA A 667 -25.37 -1.20 24.36
C ALA A 667 -24.31 -1.59 25.40
N SER A 668 -24.67 -2.26 26.51
CA SER A 668 -23.67 -2.75 27.46
C SER A 668 -22.85 -3.91 26.90
N CYS A 669 -23.47 -4.86 26.21
CA CYS A 669 -22.76 -5.99 25.60
C CYS A 669 -21.76 -5.52 24.53
N VAL A 670 -22.17 -4.55 23.70
CA VAL A 670 -21.28 -3.93 22.70
C VAL A 670 -20.09 -3.26 23.38
N ARG A 671 -20.33 -2.49 24.45
CA ARG A 671 -19.25 -1.88 25.24
C ARG A 671 -18.32 -2.91 25.87
N ASP A 672 -18.83 -4.06 26.33
CA ASP A 672 -18.01 -5.10 26.93
C ASP A 672 -17.05 -5.73 25.91
N VAL A 673 -17.52 -5.96 24.67
CA VAL A 673 -16.65 -6.39 23.56
C VAL A 673 -15.59 -5.34 23.25
N ILE A 674 -15.97 -4.08 23.08
CA ILE A 674 -15.04 -3.00 22.70
C ILE A 674 -13.99 -2.75 23.79
N LYS A 675 -14.37 -2.87 25.07
CA LYS A 675 -13.43 -2.73 26.20
C LYS A 675 -12.35 -3.82 26.25
N THR A 676 -12.54 -4.96 25.59
CA THR A 676 -11.46 -5.95 25.43
C THR A 676 -10.34 -5.44 24.53
N VAL A 677 -10.65 -4.48 23.65
CA VAL A 677 -9.71 -3.86 22.70
C VAL A 677 -9.24 -2.50 23.19
N ALA A 678 -10.12 -1.59 23.60
CA ALA A 678 -9.74 -0.35 24.28
C ALA A 678 -10.80 0.19 25.22
N SER A 679 -10.36 0.54 26.43
CA SER A 679 -11.20 1.15 27.46
C SER A 679 -10.90 2.63 27.71
N SER A 680 -9.72 3.11 27.33
CA SER A 680 -9.28 4.51 27.49
C SER A 680 -8.14 4.84 26.51
N PHE A 681 -7.70 6.10 26.48
CA PHE A 681 -6.59 6.57 25.64
C PHE A 681 -5.25 5.82 25.86
N ASN A 682 -5.04 5.28 27.07
CA ASN A 682 -3.81 4.62 27.47
C ASN A 682 -3.97 3.12 27.79
N LEU A 683 -5.18 2.57 27.68
CA LEU A 683 -5.45 1.16 27.95
C LEU A 683 -6.14 0.54 26.73
N TYR A 684 -5.32 -0.08 25.89
CA TYR A 684 -5.72 -0.71 24.63
C TYR A 684 -4.84 -1.92 24.30
N SER A 685 -5.35 -2.80 23.44
CA SER A 685 -4.62 -3.94 22.92
C SER A 685 -3.66 -3.53 21.82
N VAL A 686 -2.45 -4.08 21.90
CA VAL A 686 -1.41 -4.01 20.87
C VAL A 686 -1.37 -5.26 19.98
N LYS A 687 -2.33 -6.18 20.17
CA LYS A 687 -2.43 -7.41 19.39
C LYS A 687 -3.54 -7.27 18.38
N ALA A 688 -3.20 -7.38 17.12
CA ALA A 688 -4.20 -7.18 16.09
C ALA A 688 -5.30 -8.25 16.04
N LYS A 689 -5.00 -9.47 16.50
CA LYS A 689 -5.99 -10.55 16.63
C LYS A 689 -7.18 -10.10 17.48
N ASP A 690 -6.95 -9.30 18.53
CA ASP A 690 -8.02 -8.85 19.42
C ASP A 690 -9.02 -7.96 18.68
N TYR A 691 -8.57 -7.15 17.72
CA TYR A 691 -9.43 -6.31 16.87
C TYR A 691 -10.25 -7.16 15.91
N VAL A 692 -9.61 -8.14 15.26
CA VAL A 692 -10.28 -9.04 14.31
C VAL A 692 -11.36 -9.87 15.01
N ASP A 693 -11.04 -10.44 16.17
CA ASP A 693 -11.98 -11.25 16.95
C ASP A 693 -13.15 -10.41 17.46
N ALA A 694 -12.88 -9.22 18.03
CA ALA A 694 -13.92 -8.32 18.50
C ALA A 694 -14.83 -7.83 17.36
N ARG A 695 -14.26 -7.52 16.20
CA ARG A 695 -15.04 -7.11 15.02
C ARG A 695 -15.92 -8.24 14.49
N ALA A 696 -15.42 -9.47 14.47
CA ALA A 696 -16.23 -10.63 14.08
C ALA A 696 -17.37 -10.93 15.08
N GLU A 697 -17.15 -10.69 16.37
CA GLU A 697 -18.22 -10.73 17.39
C GLU A 697 -19.28 -9.65 17.14
N LEU A 698 -18.86 -8.41 16.90
CA LEU A 698 -19.78 -7.31 16.60
C LEU A 698 -20.59 -7.56 15.31
N ALA A 699 -19.97 -8.13 14.28
CA ALA A 699 -20.67 -8.52 13.06
C ALA A 699 -21.77 -9.57 13.33
N ARG A 700 -21.50 -10.55 14.20
CA ARG A 700 -22.50 -11.55 14.63
C ARG A 700 -23.64 -10.90 15.42
N MET A 701 -23.32 -10.02 16.37
CA MET A 701 -24.31 -9.24 17.12
C MET A 701 -25.22 -8.36 16.23
N ILE A 702 -24.73 -7.95 15.06
CA ILE A 702 -25.57 -7.24 14.10
C ILE A 702 -26.52 -8.22 13.42
N ILE A 703 -26.07 -9.39 12.97
CA ILE A 703 -26.87 -10.29 12.12
C ILE A 703 -27.87 -11.13 12.92
N GLU A 704 -27.53 -11.52 14.14
CA GLU A 704 -28.38 -12.26 15.08
C GLU A 704 -29.46 -11.35 15.70
#